data_AF-A0A7Y1UU95-F1
#
_entry.id   AF-A0A7Y1UU95-F1
#
_cell.length_a   1.000
_cell.length_b   1.000
_cell.length_c   1.000
_cell.angle_alpha   90.00
_cell.angle_beta   90.00
_cell.angle_gamma   90.00
#
_symmetry.space_group_name_H-M   'P 1'
#
loop_
_entity.id
_entity.type
_entity.pdbx_description
1 polymer ?
#
loop_
_entity_poly.entity_id
_entity_poly.type
_entity_poly.pdbx_seq_one_letter_code
_entity_poly.pdbx_strand_id
1 'polypeptide(L)'
;IMRLSQKSATDKFRIGEEPIANTVWGVDGRLNLEPRWLTRAVDALPFLQTRAPSSISVTGEFAQLRPGHTQTNAFDQAQRDLQNLDGDRDFSKDQINGISYIDDFESFENTYSLLQPGFWRLSSSPAVIDAVDPLDFEADSLRTTWRAAFAWYQLNPSIRNTLNDQGVAITPAVQGVRPQDVFPNRETTSSDRTLTPLDLYFDPRQRGPYNYTTELDQFLLNPKQTWGGMIQRVPEGYTDFSLKNIEFVEFVMQVPENSAGRDAKLYVDLGVISEEVIPDNQPNLEDGLSLANLPIDDVRWARLSGTTQNKLINIAENDRLTEDVGLDGFASFQPNDFVESLTENFQFADFLASLEAIEAQGVDPSIRPFFEREKAKALIDPSGDDYRYFADDDFFRNPAFYPNGSLLQERFLYYFPSPELNAIETQSRLGNTQGNSRTPDTEDLNLNSASDDTDRYFEYQLPLNQDSLATLADPSRIDDYVIEEIKDNNGVGRGWYLVRIPVQNFTRRIGNVQDFSLIESIRIWTSGHEQPVTIRFAAMELVGSQWRESDDVAVDVAEGLRSTAPVDPAFGDPVDPLSTETRLTVSSINNFENDYLSPYGTIVTQIRQTTGAANVQAREQALVLRTENLRAGQQRAIFKTYQALDLLKYSNLRMFVHMHGELQDGTDLVELANRNLAEAREKARLFVRLGANEANDYYEYEQPLTPSDPLSNDPDTLWQTNRLFNGETRDLNSLNIELSALNQLKFARDENEAVPTDVIFWNDRNDRDPTNDIALEPSLDTFAPPGTRIGIKGTPSLNRINTIVIGIRNPDGSEHVLEDVTIWVNELRASGYDERTGWSGLMNANIQLADFAQVKGNFQLQTDGFGALSSTLDDRDQRELQDWAINTQVSLDKFIPE
;
A
#
# COMPACT_ATOMS: atom_id res chain seq x y z
N ILE A 1 -23.39 34.49 22.57
CA ILE A 1 -22.85 33.11 22.63
C ILE A 1 -22.92 32.53 21.23
N MET A 2 -21.87 31.85 20.80
CA MET A 2 -21.75 31.19 19.51
C MET A 2 -21.21 29.78 19.74
N ARG A 3 -21.73 28.80 19.01
CA ARG A 3 -21.25 27.41 19.05
C ARG A 3 -21.06 26.94 17.62
N LEU A 4 -19.92 26.32 17.36
CA LEU A 4 -19.60 25.67 16.10
C LEU A 4 -19.33 24.20 16.40
N SER A 5 -19.97 23.32 15.64
CA SER A 5 -19.78 21.87 15.75
C SER A 5 -19.60 21.33 14.35
N GLN A 6 -18.50 20.63 14.12
CA GLN A 6 -18.26 19.93 12.88
C GLN A 6 -18.78 18.49 12.96
N LYS A 7 -18.96 17.85 11.82
CA LYS A 7 -19.24 16.43 11.72
C LYS A 7 -18.37 15.87 10.62
N SER A 8 -17.51 14.92 10.95
CA SER A 8 -16.64 14.29 9.96
C SER A 8 -17.39 13.26 9.11
N ALA A 9 -16.84 13.02 7.92
CA ALA A 9 -17.22 11.90 7.07
C ALA A 9 -16.46 10.61 7.41
N THR A 10 -15.32 10.73 8.09
CA THR A 10 -14.49 9.60 8.55
C THR A 10 -14.82 9.22 9.99
N ASP A 11 -14.64 7.94 10.33
CA ASP A 11 -14.91 7.42 11.67
C ASP A 11 -13.65 7.40 12.58
N LYS A 12 -12.44 7.25 11.99
CA LYS A 12 -11.12 7.40 12.63
C LYS A 12 -10.49 8.74 12.17
N PHE A 13 -9.96 9.54 13.09
CA PHE A 13 -9.33 10.86 12.79
C PHE A 13 -7.82 10.76 12.84
N ARG A 14 -7.09 11.33 11.86
CA ARG A 14 -5.64 11.51 12.00
C ARG A 14 -5.34 12.73 12.86
N ILE A 15 -4.13 12.77 13.43
CA ILE A 15 -3.63 13.97 14.11
C ILE A 15 -3.72 15.19 13.18
N GLY A 16 -4.41 16.23 13.63
CA GLY A 16 -4.67 17.48 12.89
C GLY A 16 -5.97 17.50 12.09
N GLU A 17 -6.70 16.38 12.01
CA GLU A 17 -7.99 16.28 11.31
C GLU A 17 -9.20 16.24 12.27
N GLU A 18 -9.01 16.60 13.54
CA GLU A 18 -10.03 16.45 14.57
C GLU A 18 -11.21 17.41 14.37
N PRO A 19 -12.46 16.91 14.45
CA PRO A 19 -13.63 17.77 14.36
C PRO A 19 -13.85 18.55 15.65
N ILE A 20 -14.02 19.86 15.51
CA ILE A 20 -14.22 20.78 16.65
C ILE A 20 -15.69 20.91 17.08
N ALA A 21 -15.89 21.18 18.37
CA ALA A 21 -17.18 21.50 19.00
C ALA A 21 -17.09 22.76 19.90
N ASN A 22 -16.39 23.77 19.43
CA ASN A 22 -16.08 24.99 20.18
C ASN A 22 -17.31 25.83 20.54
N THR A 23 -17.29 26.42 21.73
CA THR A 23 -18.29 27.40 22.19
C THR A 23 -17.60 28.68 22.66
N VAL A 24 -17.94 29.82 22.07
CA VAL A 24 -17.46 31.14 22.50
C VAL A 24 -18.60 31.93 23.12
N TRP A 25 -18.35 32.52 24.28
CA TRP A 25 -19.21 33.55 24.83
C TRP A 25 -18.39 34.79 25.15
N GLY A 26 -19.00 35.95 25.02
CA GLY A 26 -18.32 37.22 25.25
C GLY A 26 -19.31 38.33 25.51
N VAL A 27 -18.76 39.45 25.96
CA VAL A 27 -19.48 40.69 26.26
C VAL A 27 -18.67 41.83 25.67
N ASP A 28 -19.32 42.68 24.89
CA ASP A 28 -18.78 43.94 24.42
C ASP A 28 -19.51 45.12 25.07
N GLY A 29 -18.82 46.24 25.20
CA GLY A 29 -19.36 47.44 25.81
C GLY A 29 -18.68 48.69 25.28
N ARG A 30 -19.46 49.77 25.19
CA ARG A 30 -18.95 51.09 24.81
C ARG A 30 -19.51 52.16 25.73
N LEU A 31 -18.61 52.97 26.29
CA LEU A 31 -18.90 54.12 27.13
C LEU A 31 -18.35 55.38 26.48
N ASN A 32 -19.22 56.37 26.24
CA ASN A 32 -18.81 57.69 25.76
C ASN A 32 -19.25 58.75 26.78
N LEU A 33 -18.31 59.55 27.27
CA LEU A 33 -18.55 60.61 28.27
C LEU A 33 -17.96 61.93 27.80
N GLU A 34 -18.61 63.04 28.15
CA GLU A 34 -18.11 64.41 27.93
C GLU A 34 -17.97 65.14 29.28
N PRO A 35 -16.95 64.80 30.08
CA PRO A 35 -16.80 65.35 31.41
C PRO A 35 -16.43 66.84 31.36
N ARG A 36 -17.40 67.71 31.65
CA ARG A 36 -17.19 69.18 31.71
C ARG A 36 -16.11 69.64 32.69
N TRP A 37 -15.79 68.84 33.71
CA TRP A 37 -14.72 69.16 34.64
C TRP A 37 -13.34 68.99 33.99
N LEU A 38 -13.20 68.06 33.05
CA LEU A 38 -11.95 67.80 32.34
C LEU A 38 -11.62 68.93 31.37
N THR A 39 -12.61 69.41 30.60
CA THR A 39 -12.47 70.60 29.77
C THR A 39 -12.03 71.81 30.61
N ARG A 40 -12.69 72.05 31.75
CA ARG A 40 -12.35 73.16 32.65
C ARG A 40 -10.96 73.03 33.27
N ALA A 41 -10.49 71.82 33.54
CA ALA A 41 -9.14 71.59 34.03
C ALA A 41 -8.08 71.92 32.96
N VAL A 42 -8.36 71.63 31.68
CA VAL A 42 -7.49 72.04 30.56
C VAL A 42 -7.50 73.56 30.39
N ASP A 43 -8.66 74.21 30.46
CA ASP A 43 -8.78 75.69 30.41
C ASP A 43 -8.11 76.41 31.59
N ALA A 44 -7.90 75.72 32.72
CA ALA A 44 -7.23 76.29 33.89
C ALA A 44 -5.71 76.37 33.72
N LEU A 45 -5.13 75.74 32.69
CA LEU A 45 -3.71 75.83 32.39
C LEU A 45 -3.38 77.20 31.76
N PRO A 46 -2.31 77.87 32.21
CA PRO A 46 -1.95 79.19 31.70
C PRO A 46 -1.62 79.13 30.20
N PHE A 47 -2.06 80.15 29.46
CA PHE A 47 -1.88 80.32 28.01
C PHE A 47 -2.66 79.37 27.11
N LEU A 48 -3.55 78.52 27.65
CA LEU A 48 -4.46 77.66 26.88
C LEU A 48 -5.89 78.21 26.92
N GLN A 49 -6.57 78.25 25.77
CA GLN A 49 -8.01 78.53 25.65
C GLN A 49 -8.65 77.49 24.73
N THR A 50 -9.51 76.63 25.28
CA THR A 50 -10.08 75.54 24.48
C THR A 50 -11.37 75.94 23.78
N ARG A 51 -11.60 75.40 22.57
CA ARG A 51 -12.83 75.65 21.78
C ARG A 51 -13.75 74.43 21.67
N ALA A 52 -13.23 73.25 21.99
CA ALA A 52 -13.94 71.98 21.89
C ALA A 52 -14.12 71.34 23.28
N PRO A 53 -15.18 70.56 23.52
CA PRO A 53 -15.32 69.80 24.76
C PRO A 53 -14.29 68.67 24.83
N SER A 54 -13.86 68.31 26.04
CA SER A 54 -13.14 67.07 26.29
C SER A 54 -14.08 65.87 26.24
N SER A 55 -13.63 64.75 25.68
CA SER A 55 -14.40 63.51 25.61
C SER A 55 -13.57 62.30 26.01
N ILE A 56 -14.24 61.30 26.56
CA ILE A 56 -13.66 60.00 26.92
C ILE A 56 -14.51 58.94 26.23
N SER A 57 -13.91 58.16 25.36
CA SER A 57 -14.51 56.98 24.73
C SER A 57 -13.75 55.74 25.18
N VAL A 58 -14.43 54.83 25.85
CA VAL A 58 -13.88 53.53 26.25
C VAL A 58 -14.68 52.45 25.58
N THR A 59 -14.02 51.56 24.85
CA THR A 59 -14.61 50.29 24.38
C THR A 59 -13.90 49.14 25.07
N GLY A 60 -14.66 48.13 25.42
CA GLY A 60 -14.16 46.91 26.05
C GLY A 60 -14.82 45.71 25.42
N GLU A 61 -14.05 44.68 25.15
CA GLU A 61 -14.52 43.38 24.71
C GLU A 61 -13.89 42.31 25.58
N PHE A 62 -14.69 41.34 25.99
CA PHE A 62 -14.23 40.14 26.67
C PHE A 62 -14.82 38.94 25.96
N ALA A 63 -14.02 37.92 25.69
CA ALA A 63 -14.46 36.66 25.13
C ALA A 63 -13.77 35.50 25.84
N GLN A 64 -14.51 34.43 26.10
CA GLN A 64 -13.97 33.15 26.56
C GLN A 64 -14.32 32.07 25.54
N LEU A 65 -13.31 31.30 25.15
CA LEU A 65 -13.44 30.09 24.36
C LEU A 65 -13.52 28.90 25.32
N ARG A 66 -14.54 28.07 25.13
CA ARG A 66 -14.61 26.71 25.68
C ARG A 66 -14.45 25.75 24.52
N PRO A 67 -13.26 25.16 24.37
CA PRO A 67 -13.05 24.15 23.37
C PRO A 67 -13.88 22.89 23.64
N GLY A 68 -14.03 22.09 22.59
CA GLY A 68 -14.63 20.78 22.64
C GLY A 68 -14.38 20.05 21.33
N HIS A 69 -14.69 18.76 21.30
CA HIS A 69 -14.66 17.93 20.10
C HIS A 69 -16.01 17.23 19.90
N THR A 70 -16.20 16.65 18.71
CA THR A 70 -17.34 15.75 18.45
C THR A 70 -16.88 14.30 18.37
N GLN A 71 -17.70 13.39 18.86
CA GLN A 71 -17.49 11.95 18.70
C GLN A 71 -18.22 11.43 17.46
N THR A 72 -17.70 10.35 16.88
CA THR A 72 -18.32 9.67 15.75
C THR A 72 -19.33 8.64 16.23
N ASN A 73 -20.26 8.26 15.36
CA ASN A 73 -21.17 7.15 15.68
C ASN A 73 -20.40 5.83 15.91
N ALA A 74 -19.25 5.65 15.24
CA ALA A 74 -18.40 4.49 15.42
C ALA A 74 -17.74 4.48 16.81
N PHE A 75 -17.25 5.64 17.28
CA PHE A 75 -16.78 5.79 18.66
C PHE A 75 -17.89 5.45 19.66
N ASP A 76 -19.07 6.05 19.49
CA ASP A 76 -20.21 5.80 20.39
C ASP A 76 -20.62 4.32 20.40
N GLN A 77 -20.47 3.63 19.27
CA GLN A 77 -20.73 2.21 19.15
C GLN A 77 -19.67 1.38 19.88
N ALA A 78 -18.38 1.64 19.64
CA ALA A 78 -17.29 0.98 20.34
C ALA A 78 -17.39 1.15 21.86
N GLN A 79 -17.77 2.35 22.32
CA GLN A 79 -17.99 2.62 23.74
C GLN A 79 -19.15 1.80 24.31
N ARG A 80 -20.29 1.74 23.61
CA ARG A 80 -21.43 0.91 24.02
C ARG A 80 -21.08 -0.56 24.05
N ASP A 81 -20.34 -1.05 23.06
CA ASP A 81 -19.93 -2.46 22.98
C ASP A 81 -19.03 -2.82 24.15
N LEU A 82 -18.11 -1.92 24.54
CA LEU A 82 -17.29 -2.07 25.74
C LEU A 82 -18.12 -2.06 27.04
N GLN A 83 -19.09 -1.14 27.17
CA GLN A 83 -19.99 -1.03 28.33
C GLN A 83 -20.95 -2.22 28.48
N ASN A 84 -21.23 -2.93 27.39
CA ASN A 84 -22.07 -4.13 27.41
C ASN A 84 -21.32 -5.39 27.89
N LEU A 85 -20.00 -5.33 28.03
CA LEU A 85 -19.19 -6.40 28.63
C LEU A 85 -19.34 -6.43 30.16
N ASP A 86 -19.05 -7.57 30.76
CA ASP A 86 -19.04 -7.71 32.21
C ASP A 86 -17.97 -6.78 32.86
N GLY A 87 -18.31 -6.16 33.99
CA GLY A 87 -17.35 -5.44 34.84
C GLY A 87 -17.37 -3.91 34.81
N ASP A 88 -18.46 -3.26 34.38
CA ASP A 88 -18.61 -1.78 34.32
C ASP A 88 -17.46 -1.11 33.54
N ARG A 89 -17.17 -1.67 32.35
CA ARG A 89 -16.04 -1.25 31.50
C ARG A 89 -16.41 -0.02 30.68
N ASP A 90 -15.46 0.88 30.51
CA ASP A 90 -15.59 2.05 29.64
C ASP A 90 -14.20 2.48 29.14
N PHE A 91 -14.17 3.36 28.14
CA PHE A 91 -12.96 4.05 27.76
C PHE A 91 -12.38 4.82 28.96
N SER A 92 -11.06 4.88 29.04
CA SER A 92 -10.41 5.71 30.05
C SER A 92 -10.75 7.19 29.84
N LYS A 93 -10.62 7.99 30.90
CA LYS A 93 -11.00 9.43 30.86
C LYS A 93 -10.30 10.20 29.75
N ASP A 94 -9.03 9.91 29.49
CA ASP A 94 -8.26 10.53 28.39
C ASP A 94 -8.85 10.16 27.01
N GLN A 95 -9.27 8.90 26.80
CA GLN A 95 -9.88 8.45 25.55
C GLN A 95 -11.28 9.03 25.33
N ILE A 96 -12.07 9.20 26.40
CA ILE A 96 -13.35 9.92 26.33
C ILE A 96 -13.14 11.40 25.97
N ASN A 97 -12.01 11.98 26.38
CA ASN A 97 -11.61 13.34 26.05
C ASN A 97 -10.95 13.49 24.66
N GLY A 98 -11.11 12.49 23.78
CA GLY A 98 -10.66 12.55 22.40
C GLY A 98 -9.61 11.49 22.06
N ILE A 99 -9.67 10.99 20.82
CA ILE A 99 -8.74 10.01 20.24
C ILE A 99 -8.41 10.44 18.81
N SER A 100 -7.11 10.60 18.55
CA SER A 100 -6.55 10.81 17.21
C SER A 100 -5.53 9.72 16.90
N TYR A 101 -5.52 9.24 15.66
CA TYR A 101 -4.63 8.19 15.20
C TYR A 101 -3.36 8.79 14.63
N ILE A 102 -2.23 8.28 15.11
CA ILE A 102 -0.94 8.45 14.44
C ILE A 102 -0.84 7.42 13.33
N ASP A 103 -1.15 6.17 13.67
CA ASP A 103 -1.29 5.07 12.74
C ASP A 103 -2.35 4.09 13.27
N ASP A 104 -3.30 3.73 12.43
CA ASP A 104 -4.33 2.72 12.71
C ASP A 104 -3.98 1.40 12.02
N PHE A 105 -2.83 1.34 11.34
CA PHE A 105 -2.32 0.22 10.57
C PHE A 105 -3.22 -0.25 9.42
N GLU A 106 -4.37 0.38 9.17
CA GLU A 106 -5.32 0.08 8.09
C GLU A 106 -4.78 0.39 6.68
N SER A 107 -3.73 1.19 6.57
CA SER A 107 -3.07 1.55 5.31
C SER A 107 -1.57 1.34 5.40
N PHE A 108 -1.11 0.36 6.17
CA PHE A 108 0.32 0.06 6.28
C PHE A 108 0.92 -0.42 4.94
N GLU A 109 0.12 -1.12 4.13
CA GLU A 109 0.44 -1.51 2.76
C GLU A 109 0.08 -0.39 1.78
N ASN A 110 1.07 0.05 1.01
CA ASN A 110 0.85 0.77 -0.23
C ASN A 110 0.75 -0.26 -1.34
N THR A 111 -0.45 -0.48 -1.88
CA THR A 111 -0.64 -1.42 -2.98
C THR A 111 -0.88 -0.74 -4.32
N TYR A 112 -0.40 -1.35 -5.39
CA TYR A 112 -0.73 -0.99 -6.76
C TYR A 112 -1.29 -2.21 -7.49
N SER A 113 -2.59 -2.15 -7.83
CA SER A 113 -3.28 -3.25 -8.49
C SER A 113 -2.88 -3.38 -9.96
N LEU A 114 -2.63 -4.61 -10.38
CA LEU A 114 -2.26 -5.02 -11.74
C LEU A 114 -3.38 -5.81 -12.43
N LEU A 115 -4.58 -5.88 -11.85
CA LEU A 115 -5.68 -6.69 -12.39
C LEU A 115 -6.31 -6.15 -13.68
N GLN A 116 -6.05 -4.90 -14.05
CA GLN A 116 -6.73 -4.23 -15.15
C GLN A 116 -6.21 -4.73 -16.52
N PRO A 117 -6.99 -5.52 -17.29
CA PRO A 117 -6.49 -6.18 -18.50
C PRO A 117 -6.06 -5.20 -19.60
N GLY A 118 -6.69 -4.03 -19.68
CA GLY A 118 -6.37 -3.01 -20.70
C GLY A 118 -5.03 -2.29 -20.52
N PHE A 119 -4.33 -2.48 -19.39
CA PHE A 119 -2.97 -1.95 -19.19
C PHE A 119 -1.88 -2.93 -19.63
N TRP A 120 -2.23 -4.20 -19.81
CA TRP A 120 -1.33 -5.21 -20.33
C TRP A 120 -1.26 -5.15 -21.86
N ARG A 121 -0.11 -5.56 -22.39
CA ARG A 121 0.21 -5.69 -23.81
C ARG A 121 0.87 -7.03 -24.08
N LEU A 122 0.93 -7.43 -25.33
CA LEU A 122 1.69 -8.60 -25.74
C LEU A 122 3.18 -8.39 -25.41
N SER A 123 3.85 -9.40 -24.87
CA SER A 123 5.25 -9.25 -24.48
C SER A 123 6.24 -9.64 -25.57
N SER A 124 7.41 -9.00 -25.53
CA SER A 124 8.64 -9.50 -26.12
C SER A 124 8.99 -10.91 -25.61
N SER A 125 9.84 -11.61 -26.35
CA SER A 125 10.30 -12.94 -25.95
C SER A 125 11.14 -12.89 -24.67
N PRO A 126 10.96 -13.80 -23.72
CA PRO A 126 11.86 -13.88 -22.56
C PRO A 126 13.27 -14.26 -23.01
N ALA A 127 14.29 -13.73 -22.33
CA ALA A 127 15.68 -13.99 -22.67
C ALA A 127 16.06 -15.47 -22.48
N VAL A 128 15.38 -16.18 -21.58
CA VAL A 128 15.60 -17.60 -21.28
C VAL A 128 14.27 -18.34 -21.21
N ILE A 129 14.18 -19.50 -21.87
CA ILE A 129 13.03 -20.41 -21.80
C ILE A 129 13.55 -21.75 -21.28
N ASP A 130 13.28 -22.11 -20.03
CA ASP A 130 13.85 -23.29 -19.32
C ASP A 130 13.71 -24.63 -20.09
N ALA A 131 12.68 -24.74 -20.93
CA ALA A 131 12.38 -25.94 -21.70
C ALA A 131 13.24 -26.10 -22.98
N VAL A 132 14.04 -25.08 -23.31
CA VAL A 132 14.98 -25.05 -24.41
C VAL A 132 16.39 -24.93 -23.81
N ASP A 133 17.24 -25.94 -24.04
CA ASP A 133 18.63 -26.00 -23.53
C ASP A 133 19.37 -24.66 -23.85
N PRO A 134 20.15 -24.04 -22.94
CA PRO A 134 20.76 -22.72 -23.15
C PRO A 134 21.89 -22.68 -24.21
N LEU A 135 21.96 -23.66 -25.10
CA LEU A 135 23.01 -23.78 -26.11
C LEU A 135 22.49 -23.26 -27.45
N ASP A 136 22.98 -22.06 -27.82
CA ASP A 136 22.92 -21.43 -29.15
C ASP A 136 21.60 -20.80 -29.65
N PHE A 137 20.95 -19.93 -28.84
CA PHE A 137 19.91 -19.02 -29.34
C PHE A 137 20.28 -17.55 -29.16
N GLU A 138 21.25 -17.05 -29.93
CA GLU A 138 21.58 -15.61 -30.01
C GLU A 138 20.63 -14.80 -30.92
N ALA A 139 19.42 -15.29 -31.23
CA ALA A 139 18.45 -14.53 -32.03
C ALA A 139 17.03 -14.61 -31.44
N ASP A 140 16.50 -13.45 -31.04
CA ASP A 140 15.15 -13.25 -30.49
C ASP A 140 14.05 -13.77 -31.43
N SER A 141 14.30 -13.68 -32.75
CA SER A 141 13.45 -14.29 -33.79
C SER A 141 13.19 -15.78 -33.58
N LEU A 142 14.16 -16.55 -33.08
CA LEU A 142 13.96 -17.97 -32.81
C LEU A 142 13.05 -18.17 -31.60
N ARG A 143 13.18 -17.37 -30.54
CA ARG A 143 12.32 -17.48 -29.35
C ARG A 143 10.88 -17.08 -29.68
N THR A 144 10.68 -16.08 -30.52
CA THR A 144 9.35 -15.70 -31.04
C THR A 144 8.65 -16.83 -31.82
N THR A 145 9.40 -17.69 -32.54
CA THR A 145 8.81 -18.87 -33.22
C THR A 145 8.29 -19.98 -32.29
N TRP A 146 8.56 -19.88 -30.99
CA TRP A 146 7.99 -20.77 -29.96
C TRP A 146 6.87 -20.13 -29.14
N ARG A 147 6.40 -18.93 -29.52
CA ARG A 147 5.27 -18.25 -28.87
C ARG A 147 3.97 -18.99 -29.14
N ALA A 148 3.33 -19.47 -28.10
CA ALA A 148 2.01 -20.09 -28.12
C ALA A 148 0.91 -19.08 -27.79
N ALA A 149 -0.34 -19.45 -28.07
CA ALA A 149 -1.50 -18.60 -27.85
C ALA A 149 -1.70 -18.33 -26.36
N PHE A 150 -1.74 -17.05 -26.01
CA PHE A 150 -1.86 -16.57 -24.64
C PHE A 150 -2.80 -15.37 -24.59
N ALA A 151 -3.74 -15.39 -23.65
CA ALA A 151 -4.67 -14.29 -23.44
C ALA A 151 -4.84 -13.94 -21.97
N TRP A 152 -5.20 -12.69 -21.73
CA TRP A 152 -5.59 -12.16 -20.43
C TRP A 152 -6.93 -11.46 -20.58
N TYR A 153 -7.86 -11.69 -19.65
CA TYR A 153 -9.20 -11.10 -19.72
C TYR A 153 -9.90 -11.11 -18.37
N GLN A 154 -11.00 -10.37 -18.27
CA GLN A 154 -11.87 -10.37 -17.10
C GLN A 154 -13.30 -10.76 -17.50
N LEU A 155 -13.89 -11.74 -16.79
CA LEU A 155 -15.24 -12.23 -17.05
C LEU A 155 -16.25 -11.69 -16.04
N ASN A 156 -16.85 -10.54 -16.37
CA ASN A 156 -17.98 -10.05 -15.60
C ASN A 156 -19.22 -10.96 -15.79
N PRO A 157 -20.21 -10.93 -14.88
CA PRO A 157 -21.42 -11.73 -15.00
C PRO A 157 -22.20 -11.49 -16.30
N SER A 158 -22.15 -10.28 -16.87
CA SER A 158 -22.85 -9.96 -18.12
C SER A 158 -22.28 -10.73 -19.30
N ILE A 159 -20.96 -10.72 -19.49
CA ILE A 159 -20.26 -11.43 -20.57
C ILE A 159 -20.55 -12.93 -20.50
N ARG A 160 -20.44 -13.51 -19.30
CA ARG A 160 -20.76 -14.94 -19.10
C ARG A 160 -22.19 -15.27 -19.46
N ASN A 161 -23.15 -14.45 -19.04
CA ASN A 161 -24.56 -14.67 -19.35
C ASN A 161 -24.81 -14.55 -20.86
N THR A 162 -24.23 -13.54 -21.52
CA THR A 162 -24.33 -13.36 -22.98
C THR A 162 -23.82 -14.58 -23.75
N LEU A 163 -22.62 -15.07 -23.42
CA LEU A 163 -22.04 -16.23 -24.09
C LEU A 163 -22.80 -17.53 -23.78
N ASN A 164 -23.28 -17.68 -22.54
CA ASN A 164 -24.11 -18.82 -22.15
C ASN A 164 -25.48 -18.83 -22.87
N ASP A 165 -26.10 -17.66 -23.05
CA ASP A 165 -27.35 -17.52 -23.81
C ASP A 165 -27.15 -17.84 -25.31
N GLN A 166 -25.94 -17.63 -25.82
CA GLN A 166 -25.53 -18.07 -27.16
C GLN A 166 -25.24 -19.59 -27.23
N GLY A 167 -25.23 -20.30 -26.10
CA GLY A 167 -24.98 -21.74 -26.02
C GLY A 167 -23.51 -22.13 -25.83
N VAL A 168 -22.64 -21.18 -25.44
CA VAL A 168 -21.25 -21.46 -25.05
C VAL A 168 -21.23 -22.00 -23.63
N ALA A 169 -20.62 -23.15 -23.41
CA ALA A 169 -20.60 -23.80 -22.11
C ALA A 169 -19.70 -23.07 -21.09
N ILE A 170 -20.23 -22.83 -19.89
CA ILE A 170 -19.42 -22.35 -18.75
C ILE A 170 -18.74 -23.56 -18.10
N THR A 171 -17.41 -23.63 -18.20
CA THR A 171 -16.59 -24.68 -17.58
C THR A 171 -16.15 -24.27 -16.17
N PRO A 172 -15.67 -25.22 -15.33
CA PRO A 172 -15.11 -24.89 -14.01
C PRO A 172 -13.99 -23.85 -14.08
N ALA A 173 -13.21 -23.82 -15.16
CA ALA A 173 -12.10 -22.88 -15.37
C ALA A 173 -12.54 -21.40 -15.46
N VAL A 174 -13.80 -21.12 -15.77
CA VAL A 174 -14.34 -19.75 -15.96
C VAL A 174 -15.57 -19.47 -15.08
N GLN A 175 -15.81 -20.32 -14.08
CA GLN A 175 -16.95 -20.18 -13.18
C GLN A 175 -16.86 -18.89 -12.36
N GLY A 176 -18.02 -18.34 -11.98
CA GLY A 176 -18.11 -17.21 -11.05
C GLY A 176 -17.43 -17.49 -9.71
N VAL A 177 -16.55 -16.58 -9.32
CA VAL A 177 -15.86 -16.60 -8.01
C VAL A 177 -16.69 -15.77 -7.04
N ARG A 178 -17.03 -16.32 -5.88
CA ARG A 178 -17.71 -15.55 -4.82
C ARG A 178 -16.65 -14.87 -3.95
N PRO A 179 -16.93 -13.69 -3.38
CA PRO A 179 -15.98 -13.06 -2.47
C PRO A 179 -15.52 -13.98 -1.33
N GLN A 180 -16.42 -14.80 -0.77
CA GLN A 180 -16.08 -15.75 0.30
C GLN A 180 -15.24 -16.95 -0.13
N ASP A 181 -15.08 -17.20 -1.43
CA ASP A 181 -14.18 -18.25 -1.90
C ASP A 181 -12.71 -17.82 -1.81
N VAL A 182 -12.47 -16.51 -1.60
CA VAL A 182 -11.14 -15.87 -1.55
C VAL A 182 -10.93 -15.08 -0.25
N PHE A 183 -11.99 -14.48 0.29
CA PHE A 183 -12.00 -13.69 1.53
C PHE A 183 -13.10 -14.25 2.45
N PRO A 184 -12.83 -15.35 3.18
CA PRO A 184 -13.85 -16.16 3.86
C PRO A 184 -14.65 -15.36 4.92
N ASN A 185 -13.96 -14.46 5.61
CA ASN A 185 -14.51 -13.66 6.71
C ASN A 185 -15.10 -12.31 6.24
N ARG A 186 -15.02 -11.98 4.94
CA ARG A 186 -15.58 -10.75 4.38
C ARG A 186 -17.10 -10.78 4.35
N GLU A 187 -17.73 -9.85 5.07
CA GLU A 187 -19.16 -9.59 4.95
C GLU A 187 -19.52 -9.10 3.54
N THR A 188 -20.46 -9.78 2.87
CA THR A 188 -20.94 -9.36 1.53
C THR A 188 -22.39 -8.91 1.59
N THR A 189 -22.72 -7.90 0.80
CA THR A 189 -24.09 -7.46 0.60
C THR A 189 -24.78 -8.20 -0.54
N SER A 190 -26.10 -8.02 -0.68
CA SER A 190 -26.87 -8.65 -1.75
C SER A 190 -26.49 -8.17 -3.17
N SER A 191 -25.76 -7.05 -3.29
CA SER A 191 -25.17 -6.49 -4.51
C SER A 191 -23.78 -7.04 -4.86
N ASP A 192 -22.98 -7.50 -3.89
CA ASP A 192 -21.59 -7.98 -4.10
C ASP A 192 -21.53 -9.50 -4.25
N ARG A 193 -22.15 -10.03 -5.32
CA ARG A 193 -22.31 -11.50 -5.47
C ARG A 193 -21.12 -12.22 -6.09
N THR A 194 -20.25 -11.53 -6.83
CA THR A 194 -19.15 -12.17 -7.58
C THR A 194 -17.92 -11.29 -7.67
N LEU A 195 -16.74 -11.86 -7.42
CA LEU A 195 -15.45 -11.29 -7.82
C LEU A 195 -15.23 -11.49 -9.33
N THR A 196 -14.51 -10.55 -9.93
CA THR A 196 -14.10 -10.63 -11.34
C THR A 196 -12.58 -10.79 -11.38
N PRO A 197 -12.05 -12.03 -11.43
CA PRO A 197 -10.61 -12.25 -11.53
C PRO A 197 -10.07 -11.83 -12.89
N LEU A 198 -8.78 -11.52 -12.95
CA LEU A 198 -8.01 -11.52 -14.18
C LEU A 198 -7.65 -12.98 -14.51
N ASP A 199 -8.24 -13.50 -15.57
CA ASP A 199 -8.00 -14.86 -16.04
C ASP A 199 -6.93 -14.82 -17.16
N LEU A 200 -5.90 -15.64 -17.05
CA LEU A 200 -4.90 -15.92 -18.07
C LEU A 200 -5.22 -17.27 -18.71
N TYR A 201 -5.35 -17.33 -20.03
CA TYR A 201 -5.55 -18.56 -20.77
C TYR A 201 -4.36 -18.81 -21.69
N PHE A 202 -3.80 -20.02 -21.63
CA PHE A 202 -2.66 -20.42 -22.43
C PHE A 202 -2.94 -21.76 -23.12
N ASP A 203 -2.72 -21.83 -24.44
CA ASP A 203 -2.77 -23.09 -25.20
C ASP A 203 -1.40 -23.38 -25.83
N PRO A 204 -0.63 -24.34 -25.29
CA PRO A 204 0.72 -24.63 -25.77
C PRO A 204 0.77 -25.30 -27.15
N ARG A 205 -0.38 -25.66 -27.75
CA ARG A 205 -0.47 -26.28 -29.09
C ARG A 205 -1.13 -25.38 -30.12
N GLN A 206 -1.38 -24.11 -29.78
CA GLN A 206 -1.87 -23.11 -30.71
C GLN A 206 -0.80 -22.04 -30.89
N ARG A 207 -0.61 -21.60 -32.13
CA ARG A 207 0.35 -20.55 -32.49
C ARG A 207 -0.15 -19.20 -31.94
N GLY A 208 0.73 -18.45 -31.26
CA GLY A 208 0.43 -17.09 -30.83
C GLY A 208 0.74 -16.05 -31.92
N PRO A 209 0.43 -14.77 -31.66
CA PRO A 209 0.73 -13.67 -32.59
C PRO A 209 2.23 -13.57 -32.95
N TYR A 210 2.51 -13.25 -34.21
CA TYR A 210 3.83 -13.07 -34.81
C TYR A 210 4.75 -14.30 -34.75
N ASN A 211 4.22 -15.51 -34.59
CA ASN A 211 5.00 -16.75 -34.61
C ASN A 211 5.09 -17.34 -36.02
N TYR A 212 6.09 -17.00 -36.82
CA TYR A 212 6.27 -17.56 -38.17
C TYR A 212 7.08 -18.87 -38.22
N THR A 213 6.83 -19.81 -37.31
CA THR A 213 7.57 -21.09 -37.26
C THR A 213 7.48 -21.88 -38.57
N THR A 214 8.63 -22.17 -39.17
CA THR A 214 8.73 -23.04 -40.36
C THR A 214 8.78 -24.52 -40.01
N GLU A 215 8.70 -24.86 -38.71
CA GLU A 215 8.75 -26.21 -38.14
C GLU A 215 7.50 -26.46 -37.26
N LEU A 216 6.29 -26.19 -37.81
CA LEU A 216 5.02 -26.31 -37.07
C LEU A 216 4.79 -27.71 -36.49
N ASP A 217 5.29 -28.76 -37.13
CA ASP A 217 5.26 -30.12 -36.58
C ASP A 217 6.07 -30.24 -35.29
N GLN A 218 7.26 -29.65 -35.23
CA GLN A 218 8.11 -29.62 -34.03
C GLN A 218 7.48 -28.78 -32.92
N PHE A 219 6.89 -27.63 -33.26
CA PHE A 219 6.13 -26.82 -32.31
C PHE A 219 5.01 -27.63 -31.65
N LEU A 220 4.22 -28.38 -32.44
CA LEU A 220 3.10 -29.17 -31.94
C LEU A 220 3.51 -30.43 -31.16
N LEU A 221 4.66 -31.03 -31.51
CA LEU A 221 5.22 -32.20 -30.82
C LEU A 221 5.82 -31.84 -29.45
N ASN A 222 6.26 -30.59 -29.27
CA ASN A 222 6.98 -30.15 -28.08
C ASN A 222 6.24 -29.01 -27.33
N PRO A 223 4.98 -29.22 -26.88
CA PRO A 223 4.18 -28.17 -26.24
C PRO A 223 4.81 -27.61 -24.96
N LYS A 224 5.66 -28.38 -24.27
CA LYS A 224 6.35 -27.89 -23.07
C LYS A 224 7.37 -26.79 -23.36
N GLN A 225 7.85 -26.71 -24.60
CA GLN A 225 8.86 -25.73 -25.02
C GLN A 225 8.26 -24.40 -25.45
N THR A 226 6.94 -24.34 -25.60
CA THR A 226 6.26 -23.10 -25.97
C THR A 226 6.10 -22.19 -24.77
N TRP A 227 5.95 -20.90 -25.04
CA TRP A 227 5.78 -19.87 -24.03
C TRP A 227 4.71 -18.88 -24.46
N GLY A 228 4.13 -18.16 -23.50
CA GLY A 228 3.22 -17.06 -23.77
C GLY A 228 3.21 -16.08 -22.61
N GLY A 229 3.08 -14.78 -22.89
CA GLY A 229 3.20 -13.76 -21.87
C GLY A 229 2.60 -12.42 -22.23
N MET A 230 2.50 -11.58 -21.21
CA MET A 230 2.01 -10.21 -21.26
C MET A 230 2.97 -9.30 -20.49
N ILE A 231 3.06 -8.05 -20.92
CA ILE A 231 3.88 -7.01 -20.31
C ILE A 231 3.04 -5.79 -19.97
N GLN A 232 3.35 -5.14 -18.86
CA GLN A 232 2.77 -3.87 -18.47
C GLN A 232 3.88 -2.95 -17.99
N ARG A 233 3.83 -1.67 -18.39
CA ARG A 233 4.70 -0.64 -17.81
C ARG A 233 4.24 -0.25 -16.41
N VAL A 234 5.20 -0.08 -15.51
CA VAL A 234 4.95 0.43 -14.16
C VAL A 234 4.65 1.93 -14.26
N PRO A 235 3.59 2.45 -13.61
CA PRO A 235 3.27 3.87 -13.65
C PRO A 235 4.40 4.77 -13.14
N GLU A 236 4.46 5.97 -13.69
CA GLU A 236 5.37 7.00 -13.20
C GLU A 236 5.20 7.22 -11.69
N GLY A 237 6.32 7.20 -10.97
CA GLY A 237 6.36 7.30 -9.51
C GLY A 237 6.39 5.95 -8.78
N TYR A 238 6.09 4.83 -9.43
CA TYR A 238 6.25 3.47 -8.87
C TYR A 238 7.48 2.73 -9.42
N THR A 239 8.24 3.35 -10.31
CA THR A 239 9.40 2.73 -10.97
C THR A 239 10.61 2.57 -10.05
N ASP A 240 10.73 3.36 -8.99
CA ASP A 240 11.77 3.19 -7.97
C ASP A 240 11.18 2.43 -6.77
N PHE A 241 11.33 1.11 -6.81
CA PHE A 241 10.84 0.22 -5.76
C PHE A 241 11.56 0.45 -4.44
N SER A 242 12.82 0.91 -4.47
CA SER A 242 13.59 1.24 -3.28
C SER A 242 13.01 2.46 -2.56
N LEU A 243 12.65 3.51 -3.32
CA LEU A 243 12.04 4.73 -2.78
C LEU A 243 10.58 4.50 -2.35
N LYS A 244 9.85 3.62 -3.05
CA LYS A 244 8.47 3.25 -2.71
C LYS A 244 8.35 2.11 -1.69
N ASN A 245 9.48 1.55 -1.29
CA ASN A 245 9.56 0.39 -0.39
C ASN A 245 8.65 -0.76 -0.85
N ILE A 246 8.64 -1.06 -2.15
CA ILE A 246 7.94 -2.23 -2.68
C ILE A 246 8.74 -3.47 -2.28
N GLU A 247 8.13 -4.31 -1.46
CA GLU A 247 8.76 -5.50 -0.88
C GLU A 247 8.29 -6.77 -1.57
N PHE A 248 7.03 -6.81 -2.03
CA PHE A 248 6.43 -8.00 -2.60
C PHE A 248 5.70 -7.72 -3.91
N VAL A 249 5.67 -8.74 -4.77
CA VAL A 249 4.61 -8.93 -5.75
C VAL A 249 3.65 -9.97 -5.18
N GLU A 250 2.41 -9.58 -4.90
CA GLU A 250 1.41 -10.44 -4.25
C GLU A 250 0.34 -10.89 -5.26
N PHE A 251 -0.02 -12.17 -5.19
CA PHE A 251 -1.09 -12.78 -5.95
C PHE A 251 -2.04 -13.53 -5.04
N VAL A 252 -3.33 -13.45 -5.34
CA VAL A 252 -4.28 -14.48 -4.93
C VAL A 252 -4.70 -15.23 -6.16
N MET A 253 -4.17 -16.44 -6.33
CA MET A 253 -4.26 -17.17 -7.59
C MET A 253 -4.88 -18.55 -7.47
N GLN A 254 -5.53 -19.01 -8.54
CA GLN A 254 -6.06 -20.36 -8.67
C GLN A 254 -5.66 -20.97 -10.00
N VAL A 255 -5.26 -22.24 -9.95
CA VAL A 255 -5.12 -23.12 -11.11
C VAL A 255 -6.15 -24.24 -10.97
N PRO A 256 -7.18 -24.32 -11.83
CA PRO A 256 -8.17 -25.39 -11.81
C PRO A 256 -7.52 -26.77 -11.88
N GLU A 257 -8.05 -27.75 -11.14
CA GLU A 257 -7.39 -29.04 -10.87
C GLU A 257 -6.83 -29.76 -12.11
N ASN A 258 -5.59 -30.26 -11.98
CA ASN A 258 -4.88 -31.11 -12.93
C ASN A 258 -4.71 -30.57 -14.37
N SER A 259 -4.79 -29.25 -14.57
CA SER A 259 -4.77 -28.63 -15.90
C SER A 259 -3.38 -28.16 -16.38
N ALA A 260 -2.48 -27.73 -15.49
CA ALA A 260 -1.20 -27.13 -15.89
C ALA A 260 -0.14 -28.14 -16.34
N GLY A 261 -0.10 -29.35 -15.76
CA GLY A 261 0.98 -30.31 -15.96
C GLY A 261 2.14 -30.13 -14.96
N ARG A 262 3.03 -31.12 -14.87
CA ARG A 262 4.06 -31.20 -13.82
C ARG A 262 5.18 -30.18 -13.95
N ASP A 263 5.58 -29.88 -15.19
CA ASP A 263 6.72 -29.01 -15.50
C ASP A 263 6.29 -27.55 -15.68
N ALA A 264 4.99 -27.25 -15.53
CA ALA A 264 4.42 -25.94 -15.76
C ALA A 264 4.84 -24.92 -14.69
N LYS A 265 5.26 -23.75 -15.16
CA LYS A 265 5.70 -22.64 -14.32
C LYS A 265 5.10 -21.32 -14.82
N LEU A 266 4.80 -20.44 -13.88
CA LEU A 266 4.55 -19.01 -14.09
C LEU A 266 5.82 -18.26 -13.76
N TYR A 267 6.14 -17.26 -14.58
CA TYR A 267 7.30 -16.41 -14.44
C TYR A 267 6.84 -14.97 -14.30
N VAL A 268 7.57 -14.23 -13.47
CA VAL A 268 7.38 -12.80 -13.26
C VAL A 268 8.74 -12.16 -13.47
N ASP A 269 8.84 -11.19 -14.37
CA ASP A 269 10.04 -10.43 -14.63
C ASP A 269 9.82 -8.98 -14.19
N LEU A 270 10.78 -8.44 -13.44
CA LEU A 270 10.75 -7.05 -12.95
C LEU A 270 12.03 -6.33 -13.39
N GLY A 271 11.89 -5.29 -14.22
CA GLY A 271 13.04 -4.47 -14.62
C GLY A 271 12.75 -3.60 -15.84
N VAL A 272 13.81 -3.36 -16.63
CA VAL A 272 13.66 -2.86 -18.00
C VAL A 272 13.72 -4.08 -18.91
N ILE A 273 12.62 -4.31 -19.62
CA ILE A 273 12.41 -5.48 -20.46
C ILE A 273 12.25 -4.96 -21.88
N SER A 274 12.78 -5.69 -22.85
CA SER A 274 12.63 -5.34 -24.27
C SER A 274 11.16 -5.09 -24.61
N GLU A 275 10.87 -4.03 -25.35
CA GLU A 275 9.52 -3.73 -25.85
C GLU A 275 9.28 -4.37 -27.24
N GLU A 276 10.29 -5.02 -27.84
CA GLU A 276 10.22 -5.63 -29.17
C GLU A 276 9.46 -6.97 -29.17
N VAL A 277 8.21 -6.93 -29.62
CA VAL A 277 7.37 -8.11 -29.84
C VAL A 277 7.79 -8.83 -31.11
N ILE A 278 8.09 -8.06 -32.16
CA ILE A 278 8.67 -8.45 -33.43
C ILE A 278 10.17 -8.09 -33.39
N PRO A 279 11.07 -9.09 -33.40
CA PRO A 279 12.50 -8.86 -33.18
C PRO A 279 13.21 -8.41 -34.46
N ASP A 280 13.07 -7.13 -34.82
CA ASP A 280 13.69 -6.52 -35.99
C ASP A 280 14.55 -5.26 -35.70
N ASN A 281 14.80 -4.95 -34.43
CA ASN A 281 15.58 -3.80 -33.96
C ASN A 281 14.98 -2.44 -34.38
N GLN A 282 13.66 -2.36 -34.58
CA GLN A 282 12.94 -1.15 -34.95
C GLN A 282 11.67 -1.03 -34.10
N PRO A 283 11.24 0.20 -33.74
CA PRO A 283 9.97 0.36 -33.05
C PRO A 283 8.82 0.17 -34.06
N ASN A 284 8.11 -0.96 -33.96
CA ASN A 284 6.95 -1.21 -34.80
C ASN A 284 5.70 -0.57 -34.20
N LEU A 285 4.96 0.18 -35.03
CA LEU A 285 3.80 0.92 -34.59
C LEU A 285 2.86 1.21 -35.76
N GLU A 286 1.57 1.22 -35.46
CA GLU A 286 0.52 1.46 -36.45
C GLU A 286 0.43 2.94 -36.86
N ASP A 287 0.67 3.86 -35.92
CA ASP A 287 0.55 5.30 -36.15
C ASP A 287 1.52 5.79 -37.25
N GLY A 288 0.95 6.35 -38.32
CA GLY A 288 1.73 6.87 -39.44
C GLY A 288 2.20 5.82 -40.44
N LEU A 289 1.67 4.59 -40.39
CA LEU A 289 1.77 3.64 -41.49
C LEU A 289 1.20 4.25 -42.78
N SER A 290 1.94 4.13 -43.89
CA SER A 290 1.47 4.73 -45.14
C SER A 290 0.28 3.96 -45.71
N LEU A 291 -0.83 4.66 -45.92
CA LEU A 291 -1.98 4.15 -46.69
C LEU A 291 -1.77 4.27 -48.21
N ALA A 292 -0.66 4.86 -48.66
CA ALA A 292 -0.32 4.97 -50.07
C ALA A 292 0.45 3.74 -50.56
N ASN A 293 0.26 3.38 -51.82
CA ASN A 293 1.03 2.31 -52.47
C ASN A 293 2.46 2.79 -52.77
N LEU A 294 3.32 2.76 -51.76
CA LEU A 294 4.73 3.07 -51.84
C LEU A 294 5.55 1.80 -52.06
N PRO A 295 6.72 1.87 -52.74
CA PRO A 295 7.68 0.78 -52.74
C PRO A 295 8.04 0.44 -51.29
N ILE A 296 7.86 -0.82 -50.93
CA ILE A 296 8.24 -1.36 -49.61
C ILE A 296 9.74 -1.69 -49.72
N ASP A 297 10.56 -1.15 -48.81
CA ASP A 297 11.96 -1.56 -48.69
C ASP A 297 12.03 -3.04 -48.26
N ASP A 298 13.17 -3.72 -48.43
CA ASP A 298 13.31 -5.15 -48.07
C ASP A 298 13.19 -5.34 -46.54
N VAL A 299 11.96 -5.44 -46.04
CA VAL A 299 11.63 -5.67 -44.64
C VAL A 299 11.34 -7.15 -44.43
N ARG A 300 12.01 -7.73 -43.42
CA ARG A 300 11.92 -9.16 -43.12
C ARG A 300 10.64 -9.53 -42.39
N TRP A 301 10.22 -8.70 -41.42
CA TRP A 301 9.14 -9.03 -40.48
C TRP A 301 8.03 -7.99 -40.41
N ALA A 302 8.35 -6.69 -40.37
CA ALA A 302 7.35 -5.63 -40.22
C ALA A 302 7.58 -4.42 -41.14
N ARG A 303 6.51 -3.71 -41.46
CA ARG A 303 6.52 -2.46 -42.24
C ARG A 303 6.67 -1.26 -41.30
N LEU A 304 7.69 -0.44 -41.55
CA LEU A 304 7.97 0.74 -40.72
C LEU A 304 7.06 1.94 -41.06
N SER A 305 6.75 2.74 -40.04
CA SER A 305 6.03 4.01 -40.17
C SER A 305 6.84 5.04 -40.96
N GLY A 306 6.24 5.61 -42.00
CA GLY A 306 6.90 6.52 -42.95
C GLY A 306 6.29 7.92 -43.02
N THR A 307 5.26 8.20 -42.21
CA THR A 307 4.50 9.45 -42.25
C THR A 307 4.45 10.16 -40.90
N THR A 308 3.59 11.18 -40.75
CA THR A 308 3.52 11.99 -39.52
C THR A 308 2.59 11.31 -38.53
N GLN A 309 3.14 10.87 -37.41
CA GLN A 309 2.39 10.33 -36.27
C GLN A 309 1.46 11.38 -35.68
N ASN A 310 0.19 11.05 -35.49
CA ASN A 310 -0.84 11.96 -34.97
C ASN A 310 -1.62 11.39 -33.77
N LYS A 311 -1.24 10.21 -33.28
CA LYS A 311 -1.85 9.43 -32.19
C LYS A 311 -3.28 8.99 -32.45
N LEU A 312 -3.71 8.98 -33.70
CA LEU A 312 -5.01 8.55 -34.16
C LEU A 312 -4.83 7.50 -35.25
N ILE A 313 -5.80 6.61 -35.36
CA ILE A 313 -5.80 5.61 -36.43
C ILE A 313 -6.37 6.25 -37.68
N ASN A 314 -5.57 6.33 -38.74
CA ASN A 314 -6.03 6.85 -40.01
C ASN A 314 -6.73 5.75 -40.82
N ILE A 315 -7.92 6.08 -41.33
CA ILE A 315 -8.70 5.19 -42.20
C ILE A 315 -9.13 5.98 -43.43
N ALA A 316 -8.86 5.44 -44.62
CA ALA A 316 -9.15 6.10 -45.90
C ALA A 316 -10.66 6.39 -46.08
N GLU A 317 -10.99 7.48 -46.79
CA GLU A 317 -12.39 7.95 -46.92
C GLU A 317 -13.28 7.03 -47.77
N ASN A 318 -12.72 6.27 -48.72
CA ASN A 318 -13.49 5.48 -49.71
C ASN A 318 -13.11 3.99 -49.81
N ASP A 319 -12.05 3.56 -49.12
CA ASP A 319 -11.51 2.19 -49.15
C ASP A 319 -11.43 1.66 -47.71
N ARG A 320 -11.43 0.33 -47.50
CA ARG A 320 -11.20 -0.27 -46.17
C ARG A 320 -9.73 -0.19 -45.69
N LEU A 321 -8.90 0.63 -46.35
CA LEU A 321 -7.51 0.86 -45.98
C LEU A 321 -7.43 1.58 -44.62
N THR A 322 -6.70 0.99 -43.70
CA THR A 322 -6.52 1.46 -42.33
C THR A 322 -5.06 1.27 -41.90
N GLU A 323 -4.62 2.07 -40.92
CA GLU A 323 -3.35 1.89 -40.21
C GLU A 323 -3.43 0.80 -39.13
N ASP A 324 -4.64 0.43 -38.73
CA ASP A 324 -4.97 -0.63 -37.77
C ASP A 324 -4.81 -2.02 -38.41
N VAL A 325 -3.55 -2.40 -38.66
CA VAL A 325 -3.13 -3.62 -39.36
C VAL A 325 -2.07 -4.38 -38.54
N GLY A 326 -2.06 -4.20 -37.22
CA GLY A 326 -1.13 -4.88 -36.34
C GLY A 326 0.29 -4.31 -36.35
N LEU A 327 1.15 -4.91 -35.53
CA LEU A 327 2.55 -4.50 -35.39
C LEU A 327 3.40 -4.90 -36.60
N ASP A 328 3.00 -5.90 -37.38
CA ASP A 328 3.72 -6.23 -38.61
C ASP A 328 3.46 -5.20 -39.72
N GLY A 329 2.39 -4.41 -39.59
CA GLY A 329 2.00 -3.40 -40.54
C GLY A 329 1.43 -3.95 -41.85
N PHE A 330 1.06 -5.23 -41.94
CA PHE A 330 0.49 -5.86 -43.12
C PHE A 330 -0.94 -6.30 -42.86
N ALA A 331 -1.85 -6.07 -43.82
CA ALA A 331 -3.25 -6.45 -43.61
C ALA A 331 -3.46 -7.95 -43.83
N SER A 332 -4.26 -8.56 -42.96
CA SER A 332 -4.75 -9.92 -43.17
C SER A 332 -5.62 -10.04 -44.41
N PHE A 333 -5.84 -11.28 -44.88
CA PHE A 333 -6.39 -11.53 -46.22
C PHE A 333 -7.87 -11.09 -46.35
N GLN A 334 -8.11 -9.81 -46.61
CA GLN A 334 -9.38 -9.28 -47.08
C GLN A 334 -9.38 -9.14 -48.61
N PRO A 335 -10.22 -9.92 -49.33
CA PRO A 335 -10.35 -9.76 -50.77
C PRO A 335 -11.15 -8.49 -51.09
N ASN A 336 -10.44 -7.40 -51.44
CA ASN A 336 -10.78 -6.34 -52.42
C ASN A 336 -10.32 -4.91 -52.07
N ASP A 337 -9.61 -4.67 -50.95
CA ASP A 337 -9.29 -3.29 -50.54
C ASP A 337 -7.79 -2.98 -50.30
N PHE A 338 -6.91 -3.99 -50.20
CA PHE A 338 -5.45 -3.82 -50.06
C PHE A 338 -4.70 -4.23 -51.33
N VAL A 339 -3.55 -3.58 -51.58
CA VAL A 339 -2.60 -3.99 -52.62
C VAL A 339 -1.94 -5.29 -52.19
N GLU A 340 -1.75 -6.26 -53.10
CA GLU A 340 -1.19 -7.58 -52.78
C GLU A 340 0.12 -7.51 -51.99
N SER A 341 1.02 -6.57 -52.31
CA SER A 341 2.29 -6.37 -51.60
C SER A 341 2.16 -5.87 -50.16
N LEU A 342 0.99 -5.37 -49.76
CA LEU A 342 0.68 -4.92 -48.40
C LEU A 342 -0.14 -5.95 -47.61
N THR A 343 -0.21 -7.19 -48.11
CA THR A 343 -0.91 -8.29 -47.43
C THR A 343 0.06 -9.25 -46.81
N GLU A 344 -0.32 -9.82 -45.67
CA GLU A 344 0.45 -10.85 -44.97
C GLU A 344 0.74 -12.07 -45.86
N ASN A 345 -0.21 -12.49 -46.69
CA ASN A 345 -0.05 -13.62 -47.60
C ASN A 345 1.11 -13.43 -48.60
N PHE A 346 1.35 -12.18 -49.03
CA PHE A 346 2.47 -11.88 -49.89
C PHE A 346 3.79 -11.86 -49.10
N GLN A 347 3.79 -11.17 -47.95
CA GLN A 347 4.98 -11.01 -47.11
C GLN A 347 5.48 -12.35 -46.55
N PHE A 348 4.57 -13.19 -46.04
CA PHE A 348 4.87 -14.43 -45.35
C PHE A 348 4.66 -15.67 -46.23
N ALA A 349 4.75 -15.53 -47.56
CA ALA A 349 4.59 -16.63 -48.51
C ALA A 349 5.55 -17.80 -48.25
N ASP A 350 6.77 -17.54 -47.80
CA ASP A 350 7.76 -18.57 -47.44
C ASP A 350 7.34 -19.39 -46.22
N PHE A 351 6.75 -18.73 -45.20
CA PHE A 351 6.17 -19.41 -44.04
C PHE A 351 5.01 -20.31 -44.48
N LEU A 352 4.09 -19.81 -45.29
CA LEU A 352 2.97 -20.60 -45.80
C LEU A 352 3.42 -21.79 -46.66
N ALA A 353 4.45 -21.60 -47.49
CA ALA A 353 5.04 -22.67 -48.28
C ALA A 353 5.68 -23.75 -47.40
N SER A 354 6.22 -23.40 -46.23
CA SER A 354 6.75 -24.37 -45.26
C SER A 354 5.65 -25.29 -44.71
N LEU A 355 4.44 -24.78 -44.48
CA LEU A 355 3.30 -25.58 -44.01
C LEU A 355 2.86 -26.60 -45.06
N GLU A 356 2.86 -26.22 -46.34
CA GLU A 356 2.62 -27.15 -47.45
C GLU A 356 3.70 -28.23 -47.53
N ALA A 357 4.97 -27.84 -47.34
CA ALA A 357 6.09 -28.77 -47.37
C ALA A 357 6.00 -29.82 -46.24
N ILE A 358 5.67 -29.41 -45.02
CA ILE A 358 5.46 -30.33 -43.89
C ILE A 358 4.31 -31.31 -44.19
N GLU A 359 3.19 -30.80 -44.69
CA GLU A 359 2.04 -31.64 -45.02
C GLU A 359 2.38 -32.70 -46.08
N ALA A 360 3.14 -32.29 -47.12
CA ALA A 360 3.59 -33.17 -48.19
C ALA A 360 4.60 -34.24 -47.73
N GLN A 361 5.41 -33.93 -46.73
CA GLN A 361 6.35 -34.89 -46.10
C GLN A 361 5.63 -35.89 -45.17
N GLY A 362 4.44 -35.52 -44.67
CA GLY A 362 3.59 -36.35 -43.84
C GLY A 362 3.69 -35.99 -42.36
N VAL A 363 2.61 -35.41 -41.83
CA VAL A 363 2.44 -35.08 -40.40
C VAL A 363 2.12 -36.32 -39.57
N ASP A 364 2.73 -36.41 -38.39
CA ASP A 364 2.47 -37.44 -37.38
C ASP A 364 0.96 -37.54 -37.07
N PRO A 365 0.37 -38.76 -37.05
CA PRO A 365 -1.05 -38.95 -36.75
C PRO A 365 -1.52 -38.37 -35.41
N SER A 366 -0.63 -38.30 -34.41
CA SER A 366 -0.96 -37.79 -33.07
C SER A 366 -1.20 -36.27 -33.05
N ILE A 367 -0.55 -35.52 -33.93
CA ILE A 367 -0.68 -34.05 -34.02
C ILE A 367 -1.52 -33.59 -35.22
N ARG A 368 -1.85 -34.50 -36.15
CA ARG A 368 -2.58 -34.18 -37.40
C ARG A 368 -3.79 -33.25 -37.19
N PRO A 369 -4.70 -33.48 -36.21
CA PRO A 369 -5.84 -32.60 -36.04
C PRO A 369 -5.45 -31.18 -35.58
N PHE A 370 -4.36 -31.03 -34.83
CA PHE A 370 -3.84 -29.72 -34.41
C PHE A 370 -3.20 -29.01 -35.60
N PHE A 371 -2.36 -29.72 -36.36
CA PHE A 371 -1.72 -29.19 -37.56
C PHE A 371 -2.72 -28.67 -38.58
N GLU A 372 -3.78 -29.42 -38.88
CA GLU A 372 -4.82 -29.01 -39.84
C GLU A 372 -5.52 -27.71 -39.40
N ARG A 373 -5.77 -27.54 -38.09
CA ARG A 373 -6.41 -26.34 -37.55
C ARG A 373 -5.47 -25.13 -37.62
N GLU A 374 -4.23 -25.30 -37.19
CA GLU A 374 -3.25 -24.21 -37.19
C GLU A 374 -2.88 -23.79 -38.61
N LYS A 375 -2.74 -24.75 -39.55
CA LYS A 375 -2.60 -24.44 -40.97
C LYS A 375 -3.82 -23.69 -41.52
N ALA A 376 -5.04 -24.12 -41.20
CA ALA A 376 -6.25 -23.46 -41.67
C ALA A 376 -6.37 -22.00 -41.18
N LYS A 377 -5.96 -21.72 -39.93
CA LYS A 377 -5.89 -20.34 -39.40
C LYS A 377 -4.80 -19.53 -40.09
N ALA A 378 -3.59 -20.07 -40.20
CA ALA A 378 -2.44 -19.40 -40.81
C ALA A 378 -2.66 -19.01 -42.28
N LEU A 379 -3.50 -19.73 -43.03
CA LEU A 379 -3.83 -19.39 -44.43
C LEU A 379 -4.73 -18.15 -44.57
N ILE A 380 -5.39 -17.73 -43.50
CA ILE A 380 -6.29 -16.56 -43.48
C ILE A 380 -5.62 -15.40 -42.75
N ASP A 381 -4.86 -15.73 -41.71
CA ASP A 381 -4.18 -14.81 -40.80
C ASP A 381 -2.76 -15.36 -40.51
N PRO A 382 -1.79 -15.16 -41.45
CA PRO A 382 -0.41 -15.57 -41.27
C PRO A 382 0.27 -15.04 -40.01
N SER A 383 0.02 -13.82 -39.55
CA SER A 383 0.64 -13.28 -38.32
C SER A 383 -0.08 -13.71 -37.05
N GLY A 384 -1.34 -14.14 -37.13
CA GLY A 384 -2.09 -14.63 -35.96
C GLY A 384 -2.53 -13.50 -35.03
N ASP A 385 -2.69 -12.28 -35.55
CA ASP A 385 -2.92 -11.05 -34.80
C ASP A 385 -4.26 -10.35 -35.11
N ASP A 386 -5.11 -10.99 -35.94
CA ASP A 386 -6.49 -10.57 -36.22
C ASP A 386 -7.33 -10.44 -34.93
N TYR A 387 -7.85 -9.25 -34.67
CA TYR A 387 -8.83 -9.03 -33.60
C TYR A 387 -10.18 -9.69 -33.91
N ARG A 388 -10.70 -10.45 -32.95
CA ARG A 388 -12.05 -11.01 -32.98
C ARG A 388 -12.80 -10.69 -31.69
N TYR A 389 -13.97 -10.07 -31.84
CA TYR A 389 -14.86 -9.90 -30.71
C TYR A 389 -15.30 -11.28 -30.19
N PHE A 390 -15.21 -11.52 -28.88
CA PHE A 390 -15.45 -12.84 -28.27
C PHE A 390 -16.83 -13.48 -28.58
N ALA A 391 -17.81 -12.70 -29.02
CA ALA A 391 -19.13 -13.18 -29.46
C ALA A 391 -19.27 -13.41 -30.97
N ASP A 392 -18.18 -13.35 -31.74
CA ASP A 392 -18.14 -13.66 -33.18
C ASP A 392 -18.33 -15.16 -33.45
N ASP A 393 -19.58 -15.60 -33.46
CA ASP A 393 -19.91 -17.02 -33.64
C ASP A 393 -19.55 -17.57 -35.03
N ASP A 394 -19.40 -16.74 -36.06
CA ASP A 394 -19.01 -17.21 -37.40
C ASP A 394 -17.58 -17.76 -37.37
N PHE A 395 -16.68 -17.07 -36.67
CA PHE A 395 -15.32 -17.55 -36.44
C PHE A 395 -15.28 -18.69 -35.41
N PHE A 396 -15.91 -18.48 -34.25
CA PHE A 396 -15.79 -19.38 -33.10
C PHE A 396 -16.62 -20.68 -33.18
N ARG A 397 -17.44 -20.84 -34.22
CA ARG A 397 -18.13 -22.10 -34.55
C ARG A 397 -17.69 -22.68 -35.89
N ASN A 398 -16.69 -22.09 -36.54
CA ASN A 398 -16.15 -22.64 -37.77
C ASN A 398 -15.54 -24.03 -37.49
N PRO A 399 -16.05 -25.12 -38.07
CA PRO A 399 -15.54 -26.46 -37.80
C PRO A 399 -14.10 -26.70 -38.27
N ALA A 400 -13.56 -25.86 -39.15
CA ALA A 400 -12.16 -25.90 -39.54
C ALA A 400 -11.23 -25.41 -38.43
N PHE A 401 -11.69 -24.49 -37.57
CA PHE A 401 -10.91 -23.94 -36.46
C PHE A 401 -11.29 -24.58 -35.12
N TYR A 402 -12.57 -24.87 -34.92
CA TYR A 402 -13.16 -25.40 -33.70
C TYR A 402 -14.12 -26.55 -34.03
N PRO A 403 -13.61 -27.76 -34.35
CA PRO A 403 -14.43 -28.89 -34.79
C PRO A 403 -15.47 -29.34 -33.74
N ASN A 404 -15.22 -29.07 -32.46
CA ASN A 404 -16.11 -29.38 -31.34
C ASN A 404 -16.81 -28.13 -30.77
N GLY A 405 -16.71 -26.99 -31.45
CA GLY A 405 -17.03 -25.68 -30.89
C GLY A 405 -15.92 -25.15 -29.98
N SER A 406 -15.84 -23.83 -29.87
CA SER A 406 -14.88 -23.15 -28.99
C SER A 406 -15.33 -23.18 -27.53
N LEU A 407 -14.35 -23.25 -26.63
CA LEU A 407 -14.51 -22.95 -25.22
C LEU A 407 -14.66 -21.45 -25.00
N LEU A 408 -15.22 -21.07 -23.84
CA LEU A 408 -15.43 -19.66 -23.50
C LEU A 408 -14.09 -18.89 -23.48
N GLN A 409 -13.06 -19.46 -22.86
CA GLN A 409 -11.74 -18.84 -22.73
C GLN A 409 -10.96 -18.75 -24.05
N GLU A 410 -11.15 -19.70 -24.97
CA GLU A 410 -10.53 -19.68 -26.31
C GLU A 410 -10.96 -18.44 -27.11
N ARG A 411 -12.16 -17.90 -26.81
CA ARG A 411 -12.69 -16.70 -27.47
C ARG A 411 -11.91 -15.43 -27.16
N PHE A 412 -11.15 -15.41 -26.07
CA PHE A 412 -10.35 -14.26 -25.66
C PHE A 412 -8.91 -14.29 -26.17
N LEU A 413 -8.48 -15.39 -26.81
CA LEU A 413 -7.19 -15.48 -27.51
C LEU A 413 -6.99 -14.40 -28.58
N TYR A 414 -8.10 -13.89 -29.14
CA TYR A 414 -8.11 -12.93 -30.24
C TYR A 414 -8.63 -11.55 -29.81
N TYR A 415 -8.66 -11.27 -28.50
CA TYR A 415 -9.20 -10.03 -27.96
C TYR A 415 -8.08 -9.05 -27.62
N PHE A 416 -7.52 -9.08 -26.40
CA PHE A 416 -6.41 -8.19 -26.03
C PHE A 416 -5.06 -8.51 -26.71
N PRO A 417 -4.69 -9.77 -26.99
CA PRO A 417 -3.39 -10.08 -27.62
C PRO A 417 -3.30 -9.74 -29.11
N SER A 418 -4.41 -9.38 -29.75
CA SER A 418 -4.56 -9.25 -31.20
C SER A 418 -4.76 -7.78 -31.60
N PRO A 419 -3.70 -7.09 -32.06
CA PRO A 419 -3.76 -5.69 -32.43
C PRO A 419 -4.49 -5.40 -33.75
N GLU A 420 -4.41 -6.25 -34.78
CA GLU A 420 -4.98 -5.93 -36.09
C GLU A 420 -6.51 -5.77 -36.02
N LEU A 421 -7.01 -4.63 -36.50
CA LEU A 421 -8.43 -4.25 -36.51
C LEU A 421 -9.05 -4.11 -35.10
N ASN A 422 -8.26 -3.94 -34.05
CA ASN A 422 -8.78 -3.91 -32.68
C ASN A 422 -9.48 -2.59 -32.32
N ALA A 423 -9.29 -1.54 -33.14
CA ALA A 423 -9.70 -0.21 -32.76
C ALA A 423 -11.20 0.04 -32.97
N ILE A 424 -11.77 0.81 -32.04
CA ILE A 424 -13.19 1.15 -32.05
C ILE A 424 -13.59 1.88 -33.35
N GLU A 425 -12.74 2.78 -33.86
CA GLU A 425 -13.03 3.54 -35.08
C GLU A 425 -13.04 2.64 -36.32
N THR A 426 -12.05 1.74 -36.44
CA THR A 426 -11.95 0.76 -37.52
C THR A 426 -13.14 -0.19 -37.52
N GLN A 427 -13.44 -0.81 -36.37
CA GLN A 427 -14.60 -1.69 -36.22
C GLN A 427 -15.90 -0.98 -36.62
N SER A 428 -16.09 0.27 -36.16
CA SER A 428 -17.26 1.10 -36.49
C SER A 428 -17.44 1.29 -38.00
N ARG A 429 -16.35 1.46 -38.76
CA ARG A 429 -16.40 1.58 -40.22
C ARG A 429 -16.68 0.25 -40.93
N LEU A 430 -16.20 -0.86 -40.36
CA LEU A 430 -16.47 -2.21 -40.86
C LEU A 430 -17.91 -2.67 -40.59
N GLY A 431 -18.73 -1.87 -39.89
CA GLY A 431 -20.11 -2.20 -39.55
C GLY A 431 -20.25 -2.99 -38.25
N ASN A 432 -19.16 -3.16 -37.51
CA ASN A 432 -19.11 -3.75 -36.17
C ASN A 432 -19.02 -2.61 -35.13
N THR A 433 -19.50 -2.77 -33.90
CA THR A 433 -19.44 -1.67 -32.90
C THR A 433 -18.51 -1.96 -31.72
N GLN A 434 -17.65 -2.97 -31.82
CA GLN A 434 -17.00 -3.58 -30.66
C GLN A 434 -15.50 -3.75 -30.84
N GLY A 435 -14.75 -2.64 -30.93
CA GLY A 435 -13.29 -2.65 -30.73
C GLY A 435 -12.91 -2.54 -29.25
N ASN A 436 -11.67 -2.87 -28.90
CA ASN A 436 -11.13 -2.80 -27.53
C ASN A 436 -10.09 -1.68 -27.33
N SER A 437 -9.56 -1.08 -28.40
CA SER A 437 -8.61 0.03 -28.35
C SER A 437 -9.17 1.35 -28.90
N ARG A 438 -8.59 2.47 -28.46
CA ARG A 438 -8.85 3.83 -28.96
C ARG A 438 -7.59 4.51 -29.51
N THR A 439 -6.46 3.85 -29.41
CA THR A 439 -5.14 4.37 -29.78
C THR A 439 -4.47 3.35 -30.69
N PRO A 440 -3.65 3.79 -31.66
CA PRO A 440 -2.84 2.87 -32.46
C PRO A 440 -1.97 1.98 -31.55
N ASP A 441 -1.76 0.73 -31.94
CA ASP A 441 -0.83 -0.16 -31.26
C ASP A 441 0.62 0.18 -31.59
N THR A 442 1.51 -0.05 -30.62
CA THR A 442 2.92 0.35 -30.68
C THR A 442 3.76 -0.52 -29.77
N GLU A 443 4.95 -0.87 -30.23
CA GLU A 443 6.03 -1.43 -29.42
C GLU A 443 6.72 -0.36 -28.57
N ASP A 444 6.63 0.92 -28.93
CA ASP A 444 7.11 2.04 -28.10
C ASP A 444 6.11 2.31 -26.95
N LEU A 445 6.21 1.53 -25.88
CA LEU A 445 5.33 1.59 -24.72
C LEU A 445 5.60 2.84 -23.85
N ASN A 446 6.79 3.44 -23.99
CA ASN A 446 7.19 4.62 -23.24
C ASN A 446 7.08 5.95 -24.00
N LEU A 447 6.73 5.89 -25.29
CA LEU A 447 6.53 7.01 -26.19
C LEU A 447 7.79 7.88 -26.38
N ASN A 448 8.98 7.28 -26.28
CA ASN A 448 10.27 7.96 -26.49
C ASN A 448 10.75 7.92 -27.95
N SER A 449 10.05 7.19 -28.82
CA SER A 449 10.35 6.97 -30.24
C SER A 449 11.68 6.25 -30.52
N ALA A 450 12.23 5.53 -29.54
CA ALA A 450 13.40 4.67 -29.66
C ALA A 450 12.97 3.19 -29.70
N SER A 451 13.83 2.35 -30.28
CA SER A 451 13.74 0.89 -30.06
C SER A 451 14.44 0.61 -28.74
N ASP A 452 13.68 0.08 -27.79
CA ASP A 452 14.15 -0.35 -26.48
C ASP A 452 14.24 -1.89 -26.47
N ASP A 453 15.36 -2.41 -26.99
CA ASP A 453 15.66 -3.84 -27.18
C ASP A 453 16.37 -4.49 -25.98
N THR A 454 16.53 -3.74 -24.88
CA THR A 454 17.41 -4.14 -23.78
C THR A 454 16.69 -4.92 -22.69
N ASP A 455 17.16 -6.14 -22.42
CA ASP A 455 16.75 -6.94 -21.27
C ASP A 455 17.68 -6.75 -20.06
N ARG A 456 17.16 -6.15 -19.00
CA ARG A 456 17.80 -6.03 -17.68
C ARG A 456 16.76 -6.17 -16.56
N TYR A 457 16.54 -7.40 -16.10
CA TYR A 457 15.47 -7.68 -15.15
C TYR A 457 15.83 -8.80 -14.17
N PHE A 458 15.07 -8.83 -13.08
CA PHE A 458 15.04 -9.93 -12.12
C PHE A 458 13.86 -10.85 -12.45
N GLU A 459 14.10 -12.15 -12.51
CA GLU A 459 13.09 -13.17 -12.81
C GLU A 459 12.77 -13.98 -11.55
N TYR A 460 11.48 -14.27 -11.36
CA TYR A 460 10.95 -15.15 -10.32
C TYR A 460 10.17 -16.29 -10.96
N GLN A 461 10.29 -17.48 -10.38
CA GLN A 461 9.63 -18.69 -10.91
C GLN A 461 8.68 -19.29 -9.88
N LEU A 462 7.43 -19.53 -10.30
CA LEU A 462 6.40 -20.16 -9.48
C LEU A 462 5.88 -21.44 -10.16
N PRO A 463 5.98 -22.63 -9.53
CA PRO A 463 5.40 -23.84 -10.09
C PRO A 463 3.86 -23.76 -10.09
N LEU A 464 3.22 -24.29 -11.13
CA LEU A 464 1.76 -24.24 -11.29
C LEU A 464 1.04 -25.56 -10.99
N ASN A 465 1.80 -26.63 -10.75
CA ASN A 465 1.20 -27.91 -10.39
C ASN A 465 0.74 -27.91 -8.91
N GLN A 466 -0.42 -28.49 -8.64
CA GLN A 466 -1.06 -28.42 -7.33
C GLN A 466 -0.27 -29.13 -6.23
N ASP A 467 0.39 -30.26 -6.52
CA ASP A 467 1.21 -30.96 -5.54
C ASP A 467 2.36 -30.06 -5.03
N SER A 468 3.00 -29.31 -5.94
CA SER A 468 4.04 -28.35 -5.59
C SER A 468 3.47 -27.16 -4.83
N LEU A 469 2.38 -26.55 -5.32
CA LEU A 469 1.73 -25.43 -4.63
C LEU A 469 1.31 -25.80 -3.20
N ALA A 470 0.70 -26.96 -3.00
CA ALA A 470 0.33 -27.46 -1.68
C ALA A 470 1.53 -27.74 -0.77
N THR A 471 2.66 -28.19 -1.34
CA THR A 471 3.91 -28.42 -0.60
C THR A 471 4.63 -27.12 -0.24
N LEU A 472 4.48 -26.07 -1.06
CA LEU A 472 5.04 -24.74 -0.81
C LEU A 472 4.18 -23.94 0.17
N ALA A 473 2.86 -24.14 0.18
CA ALA A 473 1.91 -23.52 1.10
C ALA A 473 1.98 -24.04 2.55
N ASP A 474 3.09 -24.67 2.93
CA ASP A 474 3.31 -25.18 4.29
C ASP A 474 3.82 -24.03 5.18
N PRO A 475 3.07 -23.59 6.21
CA PRO A 475 3.45 -22.48 7.07
C PRO A 475 4.76 -22.69 7.83
N SER A 476 5.23 -23.94 7.95
CA SER A 476 6.50 -24.28 8.61
C SER A 476 7.73 -24.10 7.73
N ARG A 477 7.55 -23.80 6.43
CA ARG A 477 8.66 -23.57 5.50
C ARG A 477 9.07 -22.10 5.48
N ILE A 478 10.37 -21.90 5.62
CA ILE A 478 11.04 -20.62 5.48
C ILE A 478 11.47 -20.50 4.01
N ASP A 479 10.97 -19.46 3.32
CA ASP A 479 11.34 -19.02 1.95
C ASP A 479 10.51 -19.52 0.76
N ASP A 480 9.26 -19.95 0.94
CA ASP A 480 8.41 -20.23 -0.21
C ASP A 480 7.52 -19.04 -0.56
N TYR A 481 7.48 -18.66 -1.84
CA TYR A 481 6.60 -17.61 -2.35
C TYR A 481 5.11 -17.87 -2.04
N VAL A 482 4.72 -19.12 -1.78
CA VAL A 482 3.33 -19.52 -1.50
C VAL A 482 3.13 -19.54 0.00
N ILE A 483 2.29 -18.65 0.52
CA ILE A 483 2.07 -18.48 1.96
C ILE A 483 1.09 -19.53 2.49
N GLU A 484 -0.08 -19.65 1.86
CA GLU A 484 -1.12 -20.58 2.29
C GLU A 484 -2.11 -20.91 1.17
N GLU A 485 -2.82 -22.03 1.34
CA GLU A 485 -4.06 -22.30 0.61
C GLU A 485 -5.24 -21.65 1.35
N ILE A 486 -5.99 -20.81 0.65
CA ILE A 486 -7.20 -20.17 1.16
C ILE A 486 -8.30 -21.22 1.29
N LYS A 487 -8.80 -21.36 2.52
CA LYS A 487 -9.88 -22.29 2.86
C LYS A 487 -11.18 -21.52 3.05
N ASP A 488 -12.29 -22.07 2.54
CA ASP A 488 -13.60 -21.50 2.80
C ASP A 488 -14.04 -21.67 4.26
N ASN A 489 -15.18 -21.08 4.65
CA ASN A 489 -15.69 -21.11 6.03
C ASN A 489 -15.94 -22.52 6.61
N ASN A 490 -15.86 -23.59 5.80
CA ASN A 490 -15.95 -24.98 6.26
C ASN A 490 -14.56 -25.64 6.38
N GLY A 491 -13.48 -24.89 6.22
CA GLY A 491 -12.11 -25.38 6.19
C GLY A 491 -11.74 -26.11 4.89
N VAL A 492 -12.53 -25.95 3.83
CA VAL A 492 -12.29 -26.64 2.55
C VAL A 492 -11.51 -25.73 1.61
N GLY A 493 -10.30 -26.14 1.25
CA GLY A 493 -9.49 -25.51 0.21
C GLY A 493 -10.15 -25.66 -1.15
N ARG A 494 -10.15 -24.57 -1.93
CA ARG A 494 -10.70 -24.54 -3.30
C ARG A 494 -9.62 -24.29 -4.34
N GLY A 495 -8.35 -24.53 -3.98
CA GLY A 495 -7.21 -24.30 -4.87
C GLY A 495 -6.89 -22.83 -5.13
N TRP A 496 -7.36 -21.92 -4.25
CA TRP A 496 -6.87 -20.53 -4.20
C TRP A 496 -5.66 -20.48 -3.27
N TYR A 497 -4.58 -19.86 -3.73
CA TYR A 497 -3.35 -19.71 -2.97
C TYR A 497 -2.98 -18.23 -2.86
N LEU A 498 -2.57 -17.82 -1.66
CA LEU A 498 -1.92 -16.54 -1.44
C LEU A 498 -0.43 -16.71 -1.74
N VAL A 499 0.10 -15.92 -2.67
CA VAL A 499 1.49 -15.93 -3.09
C VAL A 499 2.08 -14.55 -2.84
N ARG A 500 3.19 -14.47 -2.12
CA ARG A 500 3.98 -13.26 -1.91
C ARG A 500 5.40 -13.51 -2.40
N ILE A 501 5.77 -12.90 -3.53
CA ILE A 501 7.13 -12.98 -4.07
C ILE A 501 7.94 -11.82 -3.49
N PRO A 502 8.92 -12.03 -2.58
CA PRO A 502 9.80 -10.98 -2.11
C PRO A 502 10.70 -10.55 -3.26
N VAL A 503 10.69 -9.25 -3.58
CA VAL A 503 11.45 -8.74 -4.74
C VAL A 503 12.95 -8.96 -4.58
N GLN A 504 13.48 -9.01 -3.36
CA GLN A 504 14.92 -9.25 -3.18
C GLN A 504 15.33 -10.71 -3.46
N ASN A 505 14.40 -11.67 -3.39
CA ASN A 505 14.67 -13.09 -3.52
C ASN A 505 14.41 -13.60 -4.95
N PHE A 506 15.13 -13.04 -5.92
CA PHE A 506 14.99 -13.41 -7.34
C PHE A 506 15.59 -14.79 -7.65
N THR A 507 15.01 -15.49 -8.63
CA THR A 507 15.53 -16.78 -9.13
C THR A 507 16.70 -16.57 -10.09
N ARG A 508 16.58 -15.59 -11.00
CA ARG A 508 17.64 -15.24 -11.97
C ARG A 508 17.75 -13.72 -12.13
N ARG A 509 18.96 -13.29 -12.51
CA ARG A 509 19.28 -11.92 -12.91
C ARG A 509 19.71 -11.93 -14.37
N ILE A 510 18.97 -11.23 -15.22
CA ILE A 510 19.23 -11.12 -16.66
C ILE A 510 19.81 -9.74 -16.97
N GLY A 511 20.83 -9.70 -17.83
CA GLY A 511 21.55 -8.47 -18.17
C GLY A 511 22.29 -7.85 -16.98
N ASN A 512 22.52 -6.53 -17.04
CA ASN A 512 23.31 -5.77 -16.06
C ASN A 512 22.45 -4.93 -15.07
N VAL A 513 21.24 -5.37 -14.73
CA VAL A 513 20.36 -4.72 -13.72
C VAL A 513 21.05 -4.69 -12.36
N GLN A 514 21.22 -3.56 -11.67
CA GLN A 514 22.01 -3.51 -10.41
C GLN A 514 21.17 -3.71 -9.15
N ASP A 515 20.06 -2.99 -9.08
CA ASP A 515 19.20 -2.89 -7.92
C ASP A 515 17.76 -2.60 -8.37
N PHE A 516 16.88 -2.34 -7.40
CA PHE A 516 15.46 -2.05 -7.61
C PHE A 516 15.18 -0.54 -7.70
N SER A 517 16.18 0.29 -8.02
CA SER A 517 15.96 1.74 -8.18
C SER A 517 15.24 2.08 -9.50
N LEU A 518 15.22 1.16 -10.47
CA LEU A 518 14.57 1.34 -11.77
C LEU A 518 13.93 0.06 -12.28
N ILE A 519 12.63 -0.04 -12.08
CA ILE A 519 11.73 -1.08 -12.61
C ILE A 519 10.71 -0.38 -13.51
N GLU A 520 10.90 -0.44 -14.82
CA GLU A 520 10.03 0.23 -15.79
C GLU A 520 8.85 -0.62 -16.22
N SER A 521 8.99 -1.95 -16.10
CA SER A 521 8.04 -2.92 -16.64
C SER A 521 7.96 -4.18 -15.79
N ILE A 522 6.80 -4.82 -15.88
CA ILE A 522 6.50 -6.13 -15.31
C ILE A 522 6.06 -7.03 -16.47
N ARG A 523 6.72 -8.17 -16.66
CA ARG A 523 6.28 -9.20 -17.61
C ARG A 523 5.84 -10.44 -16.86
N ILE A 524 4.66 -10.95 -17.18
CA ILE A 524 4.14 -12.21 -16.66
C ILE A 524 4.03 -13.18 -17.83
N TRP A 525 4.66 -14.35 -17.70
CA TRP A 525 4.66 -15.35 -18.77
C TRP A 525 4.66 -16.77 -18.21
N THR A 526 4.36 -17.75 -19.05
CA THR A 526 4.24 -19.15 -18.62
C THR A 526 4.79 -20.10 -19.67
N SER A 527 5.28 -21.26 -19.22
CA SER A 527 5.83 -22.33 -20.07
C SER A 527 5.79 -23.68 -19.33
N GLY A 528 6.12 -24.78 -20.01
CA GLY A 528 6.15 -26.14 -19.43
C GLY A 528 4.82 -26.89 -19.46
N HIS A 529 3.80 -26.38 -20.16
CA HIS A 529 2.47 -26.97 -20.23
C HIS A 529 2.34 -28.07 -21.30
N GLU A 530 1.54 -29.09 -21.02
CA GLU A 530 1.21 -30.15 -22.00
C GLU A 530 -0.20 -30.00 -22.61
N GLN A 531 -1.06 -29.20 -21.98
CA GLN A 531 -2.46 -29.00 -22.31
C GLN A 531 -2.85 -27.54 -22.05
N PRO A 532 -3.97 -27.06 -22.61
CA PRO A 532 -4.43 -25.71 -22.32
C PRO A 532 -4.78 -25.52 -20.85
N VAL A 533 -4.46 -24.34 -20.30
CA VAL A 533 -4.65 -24.01 -18.89
C VAL A 533 -5.28 -22.63 -18.73
N THR A 534 -6.09 -22.45 -17.68
CA THR A 534 -6.55 -21.13 -17.23
C THR A 534 -6.00 -20.86 -15.84
N ILE A 535 -5.22 -19.80 -15.66
CA ILE A 535 -4.71 -19.32 -14.38
C ILE A 535 -5.53 -18.10 -13.98
N ARG A 536 -6.03 -18.03 -12.75
CA ARG A 536 -6.98 -16.98 -12.34
C ARG A 536 -6.39 -16.18 -11.21
N PHE A 537 -6.42 -14.86 -11.30
CA PHE A 537 -5.96 -13.94 -10.27
C PHE A 537 -7.13 -13.16 -9.70
N ALA A 538 -7.50 -13.44 -8.45
CA ALA A 538 -8.49 -12.67 -7.71
C ALA A 538 -7.89 -11.35 -7.18
N ALA A 539 -6.59 -11.35 -6.90
CA ALA A 539 -5.76 -10.20 -6.57
C ALA A 539 -4.40 -10.35 -7.24
N MET A 540 -3.82 -9.23 -7.68
CA MET A 540 -2.47 -9.15 -8.24
C MET A 540 -1.96 -7.74 -8.02
N GLU A 541 -1.01 -7.57 -7.11
CA GLU A 541 -0.62 -6.25 -6.61
C GLU A 541 0.89 -6.15 -6.38
N LEU A 542 1.45 -4.96 -6.61
CA LEU A 542 2.72 -4.57 -5.99
C LEU A 542 2.42 -4.10 -4.58
N VAL A 543 3.11 -4.65 -3.58
CA VAL A 543 2.86 -4.37 -2.17
C VAL A 543 4.13 -3.82 -1.55
N GLY A 544 4.03 -2.61 -0.97
CA GLY A 544 5.10 -2.00 -0.19
C GLY A 544 4.66 -1.60 1.20
N SER A 545 5.57 -1.69 2.18
CA SER A 545 5.27 -1.30 3.56
C SER A 545 5.59 0.18 3.81
N GLN A 546 4.75 0.87 4.57
CA GLN A 546 5.07 2.19 5.12
C GLN A 546 6.03 2.14 6.31
N TRP A 547 6.14 0.96 6.95
CA TRP A 547 7.01 0.67 8.07
C TRP A 547 8.23 -0.11 7.58
N ARG A 548 9.43 0.42 7.81
CA ARG A 548 10.68 -0.10 7.25
C ARG A 548 11.55 -0.69 8.34
N GLU A 549 12.30 -1.73 8.02
CA GLU A 549 13.30 -2.30 8.94
C GLU A 549 14.42 -1.29 9.24
N SER A 550 14.90 -1.27 10.48
CA SER A 550 15.96 -0.36 10.94
C SER A 550 17.27 -1.08 11.25
N ASP A 551 18.25 -0.94 10.35
CA ASP A 551 19.62 -1.38 10.60
C ASP A 551 20.30 -0.56 11.71
N ASP A 552 20.01 0.74 11.78
CA ASP A 552 20.56 1.66 12.80
C ASP A 552 20.17 1.20 14.22
N VAL A 553 18.93 0.76 14.40
CA VAL A 553 18.47 0.21 15.69
C VAL A 553 19.12 -1.14 15.97
N ALA A 554 19.32 -1.99 14.97
CA ALA A 554 20.01 -3.27 15.17
C ALA A 554 21.43 -3.09 15.74
N VAL A 555 22.16 -2.03 15.33
CA VAL A 555 23.54 -1.77 15.78
C VAL A 555 23.67 -0.90 17.03
N ASP A 556 22.66 -0.10 17.39
CA ASP A 556 22.70 0.85 18.52
C ASP A 556 23.08 0.19 19.87
N VAL A 557 22.66 -1.06 20.11
CA VAL A 557 23.03 -1.82 21.33
C VAL A 557 24.49 -2.28 21.30
N ALA A 558 25.04 -2.55 20.11
CA ALA A 558 26.43 -2.99 19.96
C ALA A 558 27.43 -1.88 20.30
N GLU A 559 27.08 -0.60 20.13
CA GLU A 559 27.96 0.52 20.48
C GLU A 559 28.08 0.72 22.01
N GLY A 560 26.99 0.49 22.76
CA GLY A 560 26.99 0.52 24.23
C GLY A 560 27.72 -0.66 24.89
N LEU A 561 27.77 -1.82 24.23
CA LEU A 561 28.34 -3.07 24.75
C LEU A 561 29.83 -3.29 24.41
N ARG A 562 30.48 -2.38 23.67
CA ARG A 562 31.91 -2.53 23.27
C ARG A 562 32.92 -2.60 24.43
N SER A 563 32.49 -2.47 25.69
CA SER A 563 33.41 -2.63 26.83
C SER A 563 33.28 -3.94 27.64
N THR A 564 32.19 -4.71 27.52
CA THR A 564 31.99 -5.92 28.36
C THR A 564 31.03 -6.98 27.81
N ALA A 565 30.85 -7.13 26.48
CA ALA A 565 30.01 -8.22 25.96
C ALA A 565 30.43 -9.57 26.58
N PRO A 566 29.52 -10.29 27.27
CA PRO A 566 29.80 -11.65 27.72
C PRO A 566 30.07 -12.50 26.49
N VAL A 567 31.26 -13.10 26.44
CA VAL A 567 31.54 -14.17 25.47
C VAL A 567 30.62 -15.32 25.85
N ASP A 568 29.66 -15.67 24.99
CA ASP A 568 28.90 -16.91 25.15
C ASP A 568 29.89 -18.09 25.13
N PRO A 569 30.02 -18.87 26.22
CA PRO A 569 30.91 -20.03 26.24
C PRO A 569 30.50 -21.14 25.25
N ALA A 570 29.27 -21.13 24.73
CA ALA A 570 28.76 -22.11 23.77
C ALA A 570 29.09 -21.76 22.30
N PHE A 571 29.25 -20.47 21.98
CA PHE A 571 29.48 -19.97 20.62
C PHE A 571 30.56 -18.87 20.67
N GLY A 572 31.82 -19.26 20.51
CA GLY A 572 33.01 -18.44 20.83
C GLY A 572 33.29 -17.19 19.97
N ASP A 573 32.30 -16.58 19.32
CA ASP A 573 32.45 -15.35 18.52
C ASP A 573 31.54 -14.23 19.03
N PRO A 574 31.97 -12.95 18.95
CA PRO A 574 31.11 -11.82 19.30
C PRO A 574 29.84 -11.80 18.45
N VAL A 575 28.68 -11.59 19.09
CA VAL A 575 27.38 -11.52 18.41
C VAL A 575 27.42 -10.40 17.38
N ASP A 576 27.32 -10.74 16.09
CA ASP A 576 27.15 -9.77 15.02
C ASP A 576 25.71 -9.20 15.11
N PRO A 577 25.53 -7.91 15.42
CA PRO A 577 24.20 -7.30 15.47
C PRO A 577 23.48 -7.34 14.12
N LEU A 578 24.23 -7.41 13.02
CA LEU A 578 23.72 -7.51 11.64
C LEU A 578 23.80 -8.95 11.11
N SER A 579 23.94 -9.95 11.99
CA SER A 579 23.93 -11.35 11.59
C SER A 579 22.74 -11.65 10.67
N THR A 580 23.04 -12.24 9.51
CA THR A 580 22.02 -12.72 8.56
C THR A 580 21.17 -13.85 9.13
N GLU A 581 21.56 -14.45 10.25
CA GLU A 581 20.77 -15.47 10.94
C GLU A 581 19.54 -14.86 11.64
N THR A 582 19.65 -13.63 12.16
CA THR A 582 18.56 -12.93 12.85
C THR A 582 17.74 -12.14 11.85
N ARG A 583 16.61 -12.71 11.43
CA ARG A 583 15.73 -12.14 10.40
C ARG A 583 14.57 -11.38 11.01
N LEU A 584 14.22 -10.25 10.41
CA LEU A 584 12.99 -9.52 10.65
C LEU A 584 12.09 -9.66 9.42
N THR A 585 10.78 -9.79 9.63
CA THR A 585 9.79 -9.73 8.56
C THR A 585 8.59 -8.92 9.02
N VAL A 586 8.01 -8.16 8.09
CA VAL A 586 6.85 -7.29 8.34
C VAL A 586 5.69 -7.76 7.48
N SER A 587 4.51 -7.89 8.08
CA SER A 587 3.29 -8.26 7.36
C SER A 587 2.05 -7.69 8.08
N SER A 588 0.85 -8.10 7.66
CA SER A 588 -0.39 -7.86 8.40
C SER A 588 -1.19 -9.11 8.64
N ILE A 589 -2.09 -8.98 9.61
CA ILE A 589 -3.20 -9.89 9.85
C ILE A 589 -4.50 -9.08 9.91
N ASN A 590 -5.59 -9.57 9.31
CA ASN A 590 -6.84 -8.81 9.23
C ASN A 590 -8.08 -9.70 9.35
N ASN A 591 -9.21 -9.05 9.66
CA ASN A 591 -10.51 -9.72 9.88
C ASN A 591 -11.20 -10.24 8.60
N PHE A 592 -10.64 -10.03 7.40
CA PHE A 592 -11.24 -10.51 6.14
C PHE A 592 -10.59 -11.81 5.65
N GLU A 593 -9.28 -11.92 5.84
CA GLU A 593 -8.45 -13.04 5.36
C GLU A 593 -8.13 -14.03 6.49
N ASN A 594 -8.08 -13.57 7.74
CA ASN A 594 -7.67 -14.39 8.89
C ASN A 594 -8.73 -14.38 10.00
N ASP A 595 -8.58 -15.27 10.98
CA ASP A 595 -9.39 -15.31 12.21
C ASP A 595 -8.95 -14.24 13.23
N TYR A 596 -8.65 -13.04 12.73
CA TYR A 596 -8.22 -11.91 13.53
C TYR A 596 -9.36 -11.32 14.35
N LEU A 597 -9.12 -11.16 15.65
CA LEU A 597 -10.02 -10.46 16.55
C LEU A 597 -9.40 -9.13 16.97
N SER A 598 -10.07 -8.02 16.64
CA SER A 598 -9.64 -6.71 17.10
C SER A 598 -9.81 -6.56 18.62
N PRO A 599 -8.93 -5.78 19.29
CA PRO A 599 -9.05 -5.51 20.72
C PRO A 599 -10.40 -4.86 21.05
N TYR A 600 -10.95 -5.12 22.24
CA TYR A 600 -12.10 -4.36 22.72
C TYR A 600 -11.74 -2.87 22.84
N GLY A 601 -12.65 -1.99 22.41
CA GLY A 601 -12.38 -0.54 22.35
C GLY A 601 -11.67 -0.07 21.07
N THR A 602 -11.58 -0.92 20.05
CA THR A 602 -11.21 -0.55 18.68
C THR A 602 -12.37 0.17 18.00
N ILE A 603 -12.09 1.28 17.30
CA ILE A 603 -13.12 2.03 16.56
C ILE A 603 -13.21 1.49 15.14
N VAL A 604 -14.07 0.50 14.89
CA VAL A 604 -14.20 -0.07 13.54
C VAL A 604 -15.00 0.86 12.62
N THR A 605 -14.41 1.21 11.47
CA THR A 605 -15.08 2.05 10.46
C THR A 605 -16.31 1.33 9.89
N GLN A 606 -17.42 2.05 9.72
CA GLN A 606 -18.65 1.48 9.17
C GLN A 606 -18.91 1.99 7.75
N ILE A 607 -19.06 1.07 6.79
CA ILE A 607 -19.43 1.44 5.42
C ILE A 607 -20.94 1.67 5.37
N ARG A 608 -21.34 2.95 5.31
CA ARG A 608 -22.75 3.37 5.29
C ARG A 608 -23.31 3.36 3.87
N GLN A 609 -24.33 2.54 3.63
CA GLN A 609 -25.00 2.48 2.33
C GLN A 609 -26.14 3.49 2.22
N THR A 610 -26.32 4.05 1.01
CA THR A 610 -27.32 5.07 0.70
C THR A 610 -28.77 4.59 0.74
N THR A 611 -29.01 3.27 0.76
CA THR A 611 -30.34 2.63 0.66
C THR A 611 -30.90 2.09 1.97
N GLY A 612 -30.24 2.32 3.11
CA GLY A 612 -30.71 1.86 4.43
C GLY A 612 -30.57 0.36 4.70
N ALA A 613 -29.79 -0.35 3.88
CA ALA A 613 -29.33 -1.71 4.18
C ALA A 613 -28.27 -1.69 5.29
N ALA A 614 -28.04 -2.83 5.94
CA ALA A 614 -27.13 -3.00 7.07
C ALA A 614 -25.75 -2.36 6.83
N ASN A 615 -25.20 -1.72 7.87
CA ASN A 615 -23.81 -1.26 7.86
C ASN A 615 -22.90 -2.48 7.80
N VAL A 616 -21.94 -2.47 6.88
CA VAL A 616 -20.91 -3.51 6.78
C VAL A 616 -19.67 -3.03 7.52
N GLN A 617 -19.03 -3.91 8.29
CA GLN A 617 -17.76 -3.59 8.93
C GLN A 617 -16.66 -3.45 7.88
N ALA A 618 -15.84 -2.41 7.99
CA ALA A 618 -14.64 -2.30 7.18
C ALA A 618 -13.61 -3.38 7.56
N ARG A 619 -12.61 -3.58 6.68
CA ARG A 619 -11.40 -4.32 7.04
C ARG A 619 -10.79 -3.63 8.25
N GLU A 620 -10.38 -4.43 9.22
CA GLU A 620 -9.63 -4.00 10.40
C GLU A 620 -8.41 -4.91 10.50
N GLN A 621 -7.23 -4.33 10.66
CA GLN A 621 -5.97 -5.07 10.58
C GLN A 621 -4.93 -4.62 11.60
N ALA A 622 -4.00 -5.50 11.91
CA ALA A 622 -2.85 -5.22 12.76
C ALA A 622 -1.55 -5.40 11.96
N LEU A 623 -0.53 -4.62 12.31
CA LEU A 623 0.82 -4.84 11.81
C LEU A 623 1.46 -6.01 12.56
N VAL A 624 2.11 -6.90 11.82
CA VAL A 624 2.79 -8.09 12.33
C VAL A 624 4.29 -7.92 12.16
N LEU A 625 5.02 -8.05 13.26
CA LEU A 625 6.47 -8.07 13.31
C LEU A 625 6.93 -9.46 13.73
N ARG A 626 7.51 -10.22 12.82
CA ARG A 626 8.05 -11.56 13.11
C ARG A 626 9.56 -11.51 13.07
N THR A 627 10.18 -11.92 14.18
CA THR A 627 11.64 -11.94 14.35
C THR A 627 12.10 -13.35 14.64
N GLU A 628 13.09 -13.81 13.89
CA GLU A 628 13.67 -15.14 14.03
C GLU A 628 15.12 -15.06 14.53
N ASN A 629 15.55 -16.06 15.29
CA ASN A 629 16.90 -16.18 15.85
C ASN A 629 17.38 -14.94 16.62
N LEU A 630 16.53 -14.32 17.44
CA LEU A 630 16.89 -13.15 18.24
C LEU A 630 17.64 -13.57 19.51
N ARG A 631 18.97 -13.39 19.50
CA ARG A 631 19.86 -13.76 20.62
C ARG A 631 19.77 -12.74 21.76
N ALA A 632 20.21 -13.16 22.95
CA ALA A 632 20.29 -12.29 24.12
C ALA A 632 21.08 -11.01 23.82
N GLY A 633 20.52 -9.86 24.19
CA GLY A 633 21.08 -8.53 23.94
C GLY A 633 20.86 -7.98 22.52
N GLN A 634 20.31 -8.77 21.58
CA GLN A 634 19.96 -8.25 20.26
C GLN A 634 18.57 -7.59 20.27
N GLN A 635 18.39 -6.69 19.29
CA GLN A 635 17.12 -6.06 19.00
C GLN A 635 16.89 -5.94 17.49
N ARG A 636 15.60 -5.93 17.13
CA ARG A 636 15.12 -5.69 15.77
C ARG A 636 13.92 -4.75 15.84
N ALA A 637 13.80 -3.86 14.86
CA ALA A 637 12.75 -2.86 14.86
C ALA A 637 12.38 -2.42 13.45
N ILE A 638 11.19 -1.88 13.38
CA ILE A 638 10.68 -1.12 12.24
C ILE A 638 10.50 0.34 12.62
N PHE A 639 10.52 1.21 11.62
CA PHE A 639 10.28 2.62 11.80
C PHE A 639 9.40 3.21 10.69
N LYS A 640 8.73 4.30 11.03
CA LYS A 640 8.01 5.15 10.08
C LYS A 640 8.39 6.61 10.30
N THR A 641 8.57 7.33 9.19
CA THR A 641 8.90 8.76 9.21
C THR A 641 7.66 9.62 9.06
N TYR A 642 7.57 10.68 9.85
CA TYR A 642 6.47 11.64 9.87
C TYR A 642 6.98 13.05 9.52
N GLN A 643 6.11 13.86 8.91
CA GLN A 643 6.36 15.26 8.65
C GLN A 643 6.10 16.11 9.91
N ALA A 644 6.96 15.96 10.92
CA ALA A 644 6.92 16.71 12.18
C ALA A 644 5.59 16.56 12.95
N LEU A 645 5.42 15.44 13.64
CA LEU A 645 4.28 15.19 14.52
C LEU A 645 4.40 16.00 15.82
N ASP A 646 3.32 16.68 16.22
CA ASP A 646 3.21 17.40 17.48
C ASP A 646 2.27 16.64 18.44
N LEU A 647 2.84 16.15 19.55
CA LEU A 647 2.11 15.43 20.59
C LEU A 647 1.83 16.29 21.84
N LEU A 648 2.20 17.58 21.86
CA LEU A 648 2.02 18.44 23.04
C LEU A 648 0.55 18.71 23.41
N LYS A 649 -0.37 18.48 22.47
CA LYS A 649 -1.81 18.73 22.63
C LYS A 649 -2.58 17.52 23.17
N TYR A 650 -1.88 16.43 23.50
CA TYR A 650 -2.45 15.17 23.95
C TYR A 650 -1.87 14.82 25.33
N SER A 651 -2.60 14.03 26.11
CA SER A 651 -2.11 13.57 27.42
C SER A 651 -1.42 12.22 27.32
N ASN A 652 -1.88 11.34 26.43
CA ASN A 652 -1.43 9.95 26.35
C ASN A 652 -1.15 9.50 24.91
N LEU A 653 -0.25 8.53 24.79
CA LEU A 653 -0.06 7.70 23.61
C LEU A 653 -0.40 6.25 23.95
N ARG A 654 -1.16 5.56 23.10
CA ARG A 654 -1.66 4.21 23.33
C ARG A 654 -1.49 3.34 22.09
N MET A 655 -1.28 2.04 22.29
CA MET A 655 -1.24 1.03 21.23
C MET A 655 -1.52 -0.35 21.83
N PHE A 656 -2.28 -1.20 21.13
CA PHE A 656 -2.49 -2.58 21.56
C PHE A 656 -1.37 -3.48 21.04
N VAL A 657 -0.99 -4.47 21.85
CA VAL A 657 0.12 -5.37 21.53
C VAL A 657 -0.22 -6.81 21.89
N HIS A 658 0.03 -7.71 20.97
CA HIS A 658 -0.04 -9.16 21.15
C HIS A 658 1.34 -9.76 20.92
N MET A 659 1.68 -10.87 21.59
CA MET A 659 2.93 -11.59 21.36
C MET A 659 2.75 -13.10 21.52
N HIS A 660 3.36 -13.88 20.64
CA HIS A 660 3.55 -15.33 20.77
C HIS A 660 4.90 -15.74 20.14
N GLY A 661 5.33 -16.97 20.39
CA GLY A 661 6.57 -17.49 19.82
C GLY A 661 7.14 -18.68 20.57
N GLU A 662 8.34 -19.08 20.18
CA GLU A 662 9.06 -20.21 20.74
C GLU A 662 10.54 -19.92 20.99
N LEU A 663 11.12 -20.65 21.94
CA LEU A 663 12.55 -20.67 22.21
C LEU A 663 13.24 -21.70 21.31
N GLN A 664 14.55 -21.56 21.11
CA GLN A 664 15.37 -22.48 20.29
C GLN A 664 15.35 -23.95 20.74
N ASP A 665 14.96 -24.24 22.00
CA ASP A 665 14.78 -25.61 22.47
C ASP A 665 13.40 -26.21 22.14
N GLY A 666 12.57 -25.49 21.39
CA GLY A 666 11.20 -25.84 21.03
C GLY A 666 10.17 -25.54 22.12
N THR A 667 10.54 -24.80 23.17
CA THR A 667 9.59 -24.38 24.20
C THR A 667 8.69 -23.26 23.68
N ASP A 668 7.40 -23.53 23.57
CA ASP A 668 6.38 -22.51 23.30
C ASP A 668 6.26 -21.51 24.48
N LEU A 669 6.25 -20.22 24.15
CA LEU A 669 6.22 -19.14 25.14
C LEU A 669 4.87 -19.02 25.87
N VAL A 670 3.76 -19.42 25.24
CA VAL A 670 2.44 -19.46 25.88
C VAL A 670 2.38 -20.59 26.91
N GLU A 671 2.93 -21.76 26.59
CA GLU A 671 3.10 -22.87 27.56
C GLU A 671 4.03 -22.48 28.71
N LEU A 672 5.09 -21.72 28.43
CA LEU A 672 5.93 -21.16 29.49
C LEU A 672 5.15 -20.18 30.38
N ALA A 673 4.37 -19.26 29.81
CA ALA A 673 3.55 -18.31 30.56
C ALA A 673 2.52 -19.00 31.46
N ASN A 674 1.92 -20.10 30.99
CA ASN A 674 0.99 -20.92 31.78
C ASN A 674 1.66 -21.61 32.98
N ARG A 675 2.96 -21.92 32.89
CA ARG A 675 3.74 -22.53 33.99
C ARG A 675 4.32 -21.49 34.93
N ASN A 676 4.89 -20.43 34.37
CA ASN A 676 5.60 -19.37 35.08
C ASN A 676 5.51 -18.04 34.31
N LEU A 677 4.46 -17.28 34.59
CA LEU A 677 4.19 -16.00 33.91
C LEU A 677 5.33 -14.98 34.09
N ALA A 678 5.97 -14.94 35.26
CA ALA A 678 7.05 -14.00 35.52
C ALA A 678 8.26 -14.28 34.61
N GLU A 679 8.65 -15.55 34.51
CA GLU A 679 9.75 -15.98 33.64
C GLU A 679 9.43 -15.77 32.15
N ALA A 680 8.21 -16.05 31.71
CA ALA A 680 7.82 -15.82 30.32
C ALA A 680 7.90 -14.33 29.94
N ARG A 681 7.47 -13.43 30.85
CA ARG A 681 7.53 -11.98 30.65
C ARG A 681 8.95 -11.42 30.57
N GLU A 682 9.94 -12.14 31.10
CA GLU A 682 11.34 -11.72 31.05
C GLU A 682 12.03 -12.08 29.71
N LYS A 683 11.43 -12.92 28.87
CA LYS A 683 12.08 -13.41 27.64
C LYS A 683 12.14 -12.37 26.52
N ALA A 684 11.12 -11.52 26.40
CA ALA A 684 11.02 -10.54 25.32
C ALA A 684 10.43 -9.21 25.80
N ARG A 685 11.00 -8.11 25.31
CA ARG A 685 10.55 -6.74 25.58
C ARG A 685 10.16 -6.03 24.31
N LEU A 686 9.02 -5.36 24.35
CA LEU A 686 8.67 -4.33 23.36
C LEU A 686 9.42 -3.06 23.71
N PHE A 687 9.94 -2.36 22.70
CA PHE A 687 10.32 -0.97 22.84
C PHE A 687 9.72 -0.10 21.75
N VAL A 688 9.37 1.13 22.09
CA VAL A 688 8.88 2.15 21.17
C VAL A 688 9.70 3.41 21.34
N ARG A 689 10.25 3.94 20.25
CA ARG A 689 11.01 5.20 20.26
C ARG A 689 10.23 6.32 19.59
N LEU A 690 10.27 7.51 20.20
CA LEU A 690 9.65 8.74 19.70
C LEU A 690 10.73 9.82 19.61
N GLY A 691 11.10 10.26 18.40
CA GLY A 691 12.26 11.15 18.27
C GLY A 691 12.45 11.80 16.92
N ALA A 692 13.63 12.41 16.77
CA ALA A 692 14.07 13.01 15.51
C ALA A 692 14.67 11.97 14.54
N ASN A 693 15.16 10.85 15.08
CA ASN A 693 15.75 9.73 14.31
C ASN A 693 15.64 8.42 15.12
N GLU A 694 16.11 7.33 14.53
CA GLU A 694 15.89 5.96 15.02
C GLU A 694 16.81 5.56 16.20
N ALA A 695 18.03 6.11 16.25
CA ALA A 695 19.11 5.60 17.13
C ALA A 695 19.87 6.66 17.96
N ASN A 696 19.70 7.96 17.72
CA ASN A 696 20.54 8.99 18.37
C ASN A 696 19.76 10.03 19.19
N ASP A 697 18.53 10.36 18.81
CA ASP A 697 17.76 11.45 19.45
C ASP A 697 16.29 11.07 19.62
N TYR A 698 15.96 10.44 20.75
CA TYR A 698 14.65 9.83 21.00
C TYR A 698 14.32 9.67 22.50
N TYR A 699 13.02 9.65 22.79
CA TYR A 699 12.47 9.02 23.99
C TYR A 699 12.23 7.54 23.71
N GLU A 700 12.51 6.66 24.65
CA GLU A 700 12.23 5.22 24.54
C GLU A 700 11.29 4.78 25.65
N TYR A 701 10.25 4.06 25.28
CA TYR A 701 9.38 3.33 26.18
C TYR A 701 9.69 1.85 26.02
N GLU A 702 9.87 1.13 27.11
CA GLU A 702 10.17 -0.31 27.07
C GLU A 702 9.33 -1.06 28.09
N GLN A 703 8.70 -2.16 27.68
CA GLN A 703 7.89 -3.01 28.54
C GLN A 703 8.14 -4.51 28.29
N PRO A 704 8.03 -5.36 29.32
CA PRO A 704 7.98 -6.81 29.14
C PRO A 704 6.65 -7.25 28.51
N LEU A 705 6.69 -8.23 27.61
CA LEU A 705 5.52 -8.77 26.92
C LEU A 705 5.04 -10.07 27.56
N THR A 706 3.73 -10.23 27.76
CA THR A 706 3.10 -11.50 28.11
C THR A 706 2.70 -12.25 26.83
N PRO A 707 3.17 -13.50 26.64
CA PRO A 707 2.72 -14.35 25.55
C PRO A 707 1.23 -14.72 25.65
N SER A 708 0.54 -14.83 24.52
CA SER A 708 -0.85 -15.30 24.42
C SER A 708 -1.08 -16.14 23.18
N ASP A 709 -2.10 -17.00 23.20
CA ASP A 709 -2.44 -17.87 22.08
C ASP A 709 -3.01 -17.05 20.90
N PRO A 710 -2.39 -17.07 19.70
CA PRO A 710 -2.89 -16.37 18.53
C PRO A 710 -4.24 -16.90 18.02
N LEU A 711 -4.65 -18.10 18.42
CA LEU A 711 -5.95 -18.71 18.07
C LEU A 711 -7.02 -18.49 19.14
N SER A 712 -6.75 -17.63 20.13
CA SER A 712 -7.73 -17.27 21.17
C SER A 712 -9.00 -16.69 20.56
N ASN A 713 -10.16 -17.18 21.00
CA ASN A 713 -11.47 -16.66 20.61
C ASN A 713 -11.98 -15.51 21.51
N ASP A 714 -11.17 -15.08 22.47
CA ASP A 714 -11.44 -13.95 23.37
C ASP A 714 -10.42 -12.82 23.11
N PRO A 715 -10.87 -11.62 22.70
CA PRO A 715 -9.99 -10.48 22.48
C PRO A 715 -9.16 -10.08 23.71
N ASP A 716 -9.72 -10.16 24.93
CA ASP A 716 -8.97 -9.79 26.14
C ASP A 716 -7.80 -10.75 26.39
N THR A 717 -8.02 -12.04 26.17
CA THR A 717 -6.95 -13.05 26.26
C THR A 717 -5.92 -12.90 25.14
N LEU A 718 -6.36 -12.63 23.90
CA LEU A 718 -5.47 -12.45 22.75
C LEU A 718 -4.54 -11.24 22.95
N TRP A 719 -5.10 -10.07 23.28
CA TRP A 719 -4.35 -8.82 23.43
C TRP A 719 -3.80 -8.59 24.84
N GLN A 720 -4.03 -9.55 25.76
CA GLN A 720 -3.66 -9.43 27.17
C GLN A 720 -4.18 -8.14 27.83
N THR A 721 -5.39 -7.73 27.44
CA THR A 721 -6.12 -6.63 28.06
C THR A 721 -7.00 -7.14 29.20
N ASN A 722 -7.23 -6.31 30.22
CA ASN A 722 -8.16 -6.61 31.31
C ASN A 722 -7.89 -7.98 31.99
N ARG A 723 -6.62 -8.29 32.22
CA ARG A 723 -6.15 -9.55 32.82
C ARG A 723 -5.93 -9.40 34.32
N LEU A 724 -6.17 -10.47 35.07
CA LEU A 724 -5.86 -10.51 36.50
C LEU A 724 -4.35 -10.68 36.70
N PHE A 725 -3.72 -9.72 37.36
CA PHE A 725 -2.30 -9.76 37.72
C PHE A 725 -2.10 -9.24 39.14
N ASN A 726 -1.47 -10.06 39.99
CA ASN A 726 -1.27 -9.77 41.42
C ASN A 726 -2.55 -9.32 42.18
N GLY A 727 -3.71 -9.84 41.79
CA GLY A 727 -4.99 -9.56 42.44
C GLY A 727 -5.73 -8.33 41.91
N GLU A 728 -5.19 -7.65 40.89
CA GLU A 728 -5.82 -6.50 40.24
C GLU A 728 -6.00 -6.76 38.74
N THR A 729 -7.07 -6.19 38.17
CA THR A 729 -7.32 -6.28 36.73
C THR A 729 -6.57 -5.17 36.01
N ARG A 730 -5.67 -5.54 35.09
CA ARG A 730 -4.77 -4.62 34.39
C ARG A 730 -4.52 -5.09 32.96
N ASP A 731 -4.10 -4.16 32.11
CA ASP A 731 -3.55 -4.51 30.79
C ASP A 731 -2.08 -4.92 30.96
N LEU A 732 -1.70 -6.03 30.34
CA LEU A 732 -0.35 -6.59 30.46
C LEU A 732 0.54 -6.33 29.25
N ASN A 733 -0.07 -6.02 28.10
CA ASN A 733 0.64 -5.73 26.85
C ASN A 733 0.26 -4.39 26.20
N SER A 734 -0.88 -3.77 26.55
CA SER A 734 -1.21 -2.45 26.00
C SER A 734 -0.14 -1.41 26.33
N LEU A 735 0.46 -0.81 25.30
CA LEU A 735 1.32 0.36 25.49
C LEU A 735 0.43 1.53 25.93
N ASN A 736 0.84 2.19 27.00
CA ASN A 736 0.22 3.42 27.46
C ASN A 736 1.30 4.33 28.04
N ILE A 737 1.55 5.45 27.36
CA ILE A 737 2.52 6.47 27.76
C ILE A 737 1.76 7.71 28.17
N GLU A 738 1.86 8.13 29.42
CA GLU A 738 1.49 9.49 29.79
C GLU A 738 2.63 10.45 29.36
N LEU A 739 2.35 11.35 28.41
CA LEU A 739 3.38 12.18 27.76
C LEU A 739 4.07 13.14 28.76
N SER A 740 3.39 13.47 29.86
CA SER A 740 3.94 14.24 30.98
C SER A 740 5.17 13.56 31.60
N ALA A 741 5.21 12.23 31.64
CA ALA A 741 6.30 11.45 32.24
C ALA A 741 7.61 11.60 31.44
N LEU A 742 7.53 11.74 30.11
CA LEU A 742 8.70 11.97 29.26
C LEU A 742 9.32 13.34 29.53
N ASN A 743 8.49 14.37 29.75
CA ASN A 743 8.96 15.71 30.13
C ASN A 743 9.61 15.71 31.52
N GLN A 744 9.02 14.99 32.50
CA GLN A 744 9.60 14.83 33.83
C GLN A 744 10.97 14.13 33.76
N LEU A 745 11.09 13.08 32.95
CA LEU A 745 12.36 12.39 32.74
C LEU A 745 13.41 13.30 32.11
N LYS A 746 13.03 14.07 31.08
CA LYS A 746 13.93 15.05 30.44
C LYS A 746 14.43 16.08 31.45
N PHE A 747 13.54 16.62 32.26
CA PHE A 747 13.90 17.57 33.32
C PHE A 747 14.87 16.93 34.33
N ALA A 748 14.58 15.72 34.80
CA ALA A 748 15.45 14.99 35.73
C ALA A 748 16.83 14.66 35.14
N ARG A 749 16.93 14.43 33.81
CA ARG A 749 18.21 14.29 33.10
C ARG A 749 18.95 15.63 33.08
N ASP A 750 18.27 16.69 32.68
CA ASP A 750 18.86 18.03 32.51
C ASP A 750 19.38 18.62 33.83
N GLU A 751 18.75 18.29 34.97
CA GLU A 751 19.27 18.62 36.30
C GLU A 751 20.56 17.86 36.66
N ASN A 752 20.82 16.72 36.02
CA ASN A 752 21.99 15.89 36.23
C ASN A 752 23.05 16.15 35.15
N GLU A 753 23.77 17.27 35.27
CA GLU A 753 24.81 17.73 34.32
C GLU A 753 25.93 16.71 34.04
N ALA A 754 26.06 15.65 34.84
CA ALA A 754 27.06 14.60 34.69
C ALA A 754 26.70 13.52 33.66
N VAL A 755 25.46 13.46 33.18
CA VAL A 755 24.99 12.43 32.25
C VAL A 755 25.21 12.89 30.80
N PRO A 756 26.06 12.20 30.01
CA PRO A 756 26.23 12.49 28.60
C PRO A 756 24.93 12.29 27.81
N THR A 757 24.71 13.13 26.78
CA THR A 757 23.48 13.05 25.97
C THR A 757 23.48 11.91 24.96
N ASP A 758 24.64 11.30 24.69
CA ASP A 758 24.82 10.18 23.76
C ASP A 758 24.54 8.81 24.40
N VAL A 759 24.24 8.76 25.71
CA VAL A 759 23.82 7.55 26.42
C VAL A 759 22.35 7.67 26.81
N ILE A 760 21.62 6.55 26.77
CA ILE A 760 20.24 6.52 27.24
C ILE A 760 20.18 6.71 28.77
N PHE A 761 19.34 7.63 29.21
CA PHE A 761 19.05 7.91 30.60
C PHE A 761 17.70 7.32 30.98
N TRP A 762 17.71 6.24 31.76
CA TRP A 762 16.51 5.54 32.22
C TRP A 762 15.94 6.12 33.52
N ASN A 763 14.62 6.01 33.69
CA ASN A 763 13.97 6.35 34.95
C ASN A 763 14.27 5.34 36.07
N ASP A 764 14.34 4.05 35.73
CA ASP A 764 14.81 2.97 36.59
C ASP A 764 16.32 2.83 36.37
N ARG A 765 17.10 3.31 37.34
CA ARG A 765 18.56 3.38 37.18
C ARG A 765 19.25 2.08 37.54
N ASN A 766 18.56 1.08 38.10
CA ASN A 766 19.10 -0.23 38.47
C ASN A 766 20.51 -0.23 39.11
N ASP A 767 20.88 0.84 39.81
CA ASP A 767 22.20 1.05 40.43
C ASP A 767 22.32 0.32 41.78
N ARG A 768 21.74 -0.89 41.89
CA ARG A 768 21.68 -1.74 43.10
C ARG A 768 20.97 -1.11 44.32
N ASP A 769 20.40 0.09 44.18
CA ASP A 769 19.64 0.79 45.21
C ASP A 769 18.38 1.45 44.58
N PRO A 770 17.16 0.93 44.87
CA PRO A 770 15.90 1.49 44.38
C PRO A 770 15.64 2.95 44.81
N THR A 771 16.43 3.50 45.73
CA THR A 771 16.30 4.91 46.14
C THR A 771 16.87 5.90 45.11
N ASN A 772 17.56 5.42 44.08
CA ASN A 772 18.12 6.25 43.00
C ASN A 772 17.21 6.38 41.77
N ASP A 773 16.05 5.73 41.77
CA ASP A 773 15.09 5.81 40.66
C ASP A 773 14.42 7.19 40.60
N ILE A 774 14.11 7.63 39.38
CA ILE A 774 13.38 8.88 39.17
C ILE A 774 11.91 8.66 39.53
N ALA A 775 11.48 9.28 40.63
CA ALA A 775 10.07 9.31 41.02
C ALA A 775 9.26 10.15 40.02
N LEU A 776 8.45 9.46 39.22
CA LEU A 776 7.51 10.06 38.28
C LEU A 776 6.14 10.20 38.95
N GLU A 777 5.43 11.29 38.65
CA GLU A 777 4.08 11.55 39.17
C GLU A 777 3.10 11.75 38.01
N PRO A 778 2.14 10.83 37.78
CA PRO A 778 1.93 9.58 38.52
C PRO A 778 3.00 8.52 38.21
N SER A 779 3.13 7.49 39.06
CA SER A 779 4.10 6.41 38.81
C SER A 779 3.70 5.55 37.62
N LEU A 780 4.68 5.01 36.89
CA LEU A 780 4.46 4.20 35.68
C LEU A 780 3.50 3.03 35.92
N ASP A 781 3.64 2.34 37.06
CA ASP A 781 2.79 1.21 37.42
C ASP A 781 1.30 1.56 37.57
N THR A 782 0.92 2.85 37.58
CA THR A 782 -0.50 3.25 37.63
C THR A 782 -1.18 3.25 36.27
N PHE A 783 -0.41 3.37 35.18
CA PHE A 783 -0.97 3.54 33.84
C PHE A 783 -0.37 2.61 32.78
N ALA A 784 0.85 2.11 32.99
CA ALA A 784 1.55 1.21 32.08
C ALA A 784 1.61 -0.23 32.63
N PRO A 785 1.88 -1.23 31.77
CA PRO A 785 2.07 -2.60 32.21
C PRO A 785 3.20 -2.76 33.25
N PRO A 786 3.08 -3.71 34.20
CA PRO A 786 4.11 -3.92 35.22
C PRO A 786 5.49 -4.22 34.65
N GLY A 787 6.53 -3.54 35.16
CA GLY A 787 7.92 -3.68 34.70
C GLY A 787 8.30 -2.77 33.53
N THR A 788 7.42 -1.83 33.18
CA THR A 788 7.68 -0.78 32.19
C THR A 788 8.71 0.21 32.69
N ARG A 789 9.58 0.69 31.79
CA ARG A 789 10.52 1.79 32.02
C ARG A 789 10.55 2.74 30.83
N ILE A 790 10.97 3.98 31.07
CA ILE A 790 11.15 5.02 30.06
C ILE A 790 12.57 5.58 30.10
N GLY A 791 13.10 5.90 28.92
CA GLY A 791 14.45 6.39 28.70
C GLY A 791 14.48 7.60 27.78
N ILE A 792 15.57 8.38 27.85
CA ILE A 792 15.84 9.49 26.94
C ILE A 792 17.30 9.43 26.46
N LYS A 793 17.52 9.49 25.14
CA LYS A 793 18.84 9.67 24.50
C LYS A 793 18.77 10.92 23.63
N GLY A 794 19.79 11.77 23.70
CA GLY A 794 19.81 13.05 22.98
C GLY A 794 18.97 14.15 23.65
N THR A 795 18.35 14.98 22.82
CA THR A 795 17.49 16.10 23.23
C THR A 795 16.15 16.10 22.46
N PRO A 796 15.40 14.99 22.47
CA PRO A 796 14.21 14.84 21.65
C PRO A 796 13.13 15.84 22.06
N SER A 797 12.19 16.09 21.15
CA SER A 797 11.09 17.02 21.37
C SER A 797 9.75 16.40 20.98
N LEU A 798 8.75 16.57 21.84
CA LEU A 798 7.39 16.08 21.59
C LEU A 798 6.62 16.93 20.58
N ASN A 799 7.08 18.15 20.29
CA ASN A 799 6.46 19.04 19.29
C ASN A 799 6.90 18.74 17.85
N ARG A 800 7.92 17.90 17.67
CA ARG A 800 8.52 17.61 16.38
C ARG A 800 9.13 16.23 16.41
N ILE A 801 8.25 15.23 16.40
CA ILE A 801 8.63 13.83 16.24
C ILE A 801 8.67 13.55 14.73
N ASN A 802 9.83 13.15 14.23
CA ASN A 802 10.05 12.80 12.84
C ASN A 802 10.06 11.30 12.62
N THR A 803 10.33 10.52 13.66
CA THR A 803 10.42 9.07 13.57
C THR A 803 9.74 8.43 14.76
N ILE A 804 8.95 7.39 14.48
CA ILE A 804 8.48 6.43 15.47
C ILE A 804 9.10 5.08 15.13
N VAL A 805 9.70 4.44 16.13
CA VAL A 805 10.27 3.08 16.03
C VAL A 805 9.45 2.15 16.90
N ILE A 806 9.16 0.95 16.40
CA ILE A 806 8.54 -0.14 17.16
C ILE A 806 9.43 -1.37 17.00
N GLY A 807 9.87 -1.97 18.10
CA GLY A 807 10.78 -3.10 18.03
C GLY A 807 10.67 -4.07 19.19
N ILE A 808 11.36 -5.20 19.01
CA ILE A 808 11.50 -6.26 19.99
C ILE A 808 12.96 -6.39 20.41
N ARG A 809 13.18 -6.61 21.70
CA ARG A 809 14.49 -6.82 22.32
C ARG A 809 14.47 -8.10 23.14
N ASN A 810 15.48 -8.94 22.96
CA ASN A 810 15.78 -10.04 23.88
C ASN A 810 16.72 -9.48 24.96
N PRO A 811 16.31 -9.38 26.24
CA PRO A 811 17.11 -8.71 27.27
C PRO A 811 18.53 -9.28 27.44
N ASP A 812 19.47 -8.40 27.81
CA ASP A 812 20.83 -8.80 28.17
C ASP A 812 20.84 -9.83 29.31
N GLY A 813 21.61 -10.89 29.17
CA GLY A 813 21.70 -11.96 30.17
C GLY A 813 20.58 -13.00 30.11
N SER A 814 19.69 -12.93 29.12
CA SER A 814 18.78 -14.04 28.78
C SER A 814 19.58 -15.30 28.42
N GLU A 815 19.21 -16.46 28.97
CA GLU A 815 19.88 -17.74 28.69
C GLU A 815 19.39 -18.39 27.38
N HIS A 816 18.43 -17.79 26.68
CA HIS A 816 17.78 -18.40 25.51
C HIS A 816 17.78 -17.48 24.28
N VAL A 817 17.89 -18.12 23.12
CA VAL A 817 17.58 -17.53 21.83
C VAL A 817 16.08 -17.63 21.60
N LEU A 818 15.48 -16.51 21.19
CA LEU A 818 14.10 -16.49 20.70
C LEU A 818 14.16 -16.97 19.24
N GLU A 819 13.71 -18.20 18.99
CA GLU A 819 13.83 -18.83 17.67
C GLU A 819 12.88 -18.19 16.68
N ASP A 820 11.63 -17.98 17.09
CA ASP A 820 10.58 -17.32 16.34
C ASP A 820 9.67 -16.58 17.32
N VAL A 821 9.61 -15.25 17.20
CA VAL A 821 8.70 -14.43 18.00
C VAL A 821 7.96 -13.46 17.09
N THR A 822 6.64 -13.50 17.23
CA THR A 822 5.71 -12.67 16.47
C THR A 822 4.99 -11.71 17.41
N ILE A 823 5.03 -10.42 17.07
CA ILE A 823 4.29 -9.36 17.74
C ILE A 823 3.23 -8.82 16.78
N TRP A 824 2.00 -8.63 17.25
CA TRP A 824 1.00 -7.83 16.53
C TRP A 824 0.81 -6.50 17.25
N VAL A 825 0.75 -5.42 16.49
CA VAL A 825 0.44 -4.08 17.01
C VAL A 825 -0.75 -3.49 16.28
N ASN A 826 -1.65 -2.85 17.03
CA ASN A 826 -2.79 -2.15 16.45
C ASN A 826 -3.09 -0.83 17.17
N GLU A 827 -3.77 0.09 16.49
CA GLU A 827 -4.35 1.32 17.03
C GLU A 827 -3.34 2.24 17.73
N LEU A 828 -2.25 2.61 17.04
CA LEU A 828 -1.29 3.61 17.53
C LEU A 828 -1.94 5.01 17.54
N ARG A 829 -2.43 5.41 18.71
CA ARG A 829 -3.29 6.58 18.88
C ARG A 829 -2.87 7.48 20.04
N ALA A 830 -3.05 8.78 19.85
CA ALA A 830 -2.94 9.77 20.90
C ALA A 830 -4.33 10.08 21.49
N SER A 831 -4.41 10.29 22.80
CA SER A 831 -5.66 10.56 23.50
C SER A 831 -5.55 11.70 24.51
N GLY A 832 -6.71 12.24 24.90
CA GLY A 832 -6.84 13.30 25.90
C GLY A 832 -6.46 14.66 25.36
N TYR A 833 -7.32 15.25 24.53
CA TYR A 833 -7.08 16.55 23.91
C TYR A 833 -6.94 17.67 24.96
N ASP A 834 -6.02 18.60 24.72
CA ASP A 834 -5.92 19.84 25.49
C ASP A 834 -7.08 20.79 25.17
N GLU A 835 -8.17 20.64 25.93
CA GLU A 835 -9.37 21.48 25.85
C GLU A 835 -9.44 22.54 26.95
N ARG A 836 -8.28 22.99 27.45
CA ARG A 836 -8.23 24.08 28.45
C ARG A 836 -8.91 25.35 27.92
N THR A 837 -9.70 25.98 28.78
CA THR A 837 -10.46 27.19 28.42
C THR A 837 -9.54 28.42 28.41
N GLY A 838 -9.53 29.16 27.30
CA GLY A 838 -8.85 30.44 27.23
C GLY A 838 -9.81 31.64 27.18
N TRP A 839 -9.31 32.82 27.52
CA TRP A 839 -10.05 34.06 27.37
C TRP A 839 -9.18 35.19 26.81
N SER A 840 -9.83 36.17 26.20
CA SER A 840 -9.23 37.40 25.71
C SER A 840 -10.04 38.60 26.14
N GLY A 841 -9.34 39.64 26.56
CA GLY A 841 -9.89 40.94 26.94
C GLY A 841 -9.18 42.04 26.17
N LEU A 842 -9.95 42.87 25.49
CA LEU A 842 -9.47 44.04 24.77
C LEU A 842 -10.12 45.30 25.35
N MET A 843 -9.34 46.30 25.69
CA MET A 843 -9.81 47.60 26.12
C MET A 843 -9.15 48.70 25.30
N ASN A 844 -9.95 49.54 24.65
CA ASN A 844 -9.49 50.75 24.00
C ASN A 844 -10.04 51.97 24.73
N ALA A 845 -9.16 52.91 25.08
CA ALA A 845 -9.53 54.17 25.70
C ALA A 845 -9.02 55.32 24.83
N ASN A 846 -9.91 56.25 24.48
CA ASN A 846 -9.57 57.49 23.78
C ASN A 846 -10.02 58.67 24.64
N ILE A 847 -9.06 59.44 25.14
CA ILE A 847 -9.27 60.63 25.94
C ILE A 847 -8.88 61.83 25.06
N GLN A 848 -9.87 62.59 24.63
CA GLN A 848 -9.68 63.88 23.99
C GLN A 848 -9.71 64.97 25.06
N LEU A 849 -8.59 65.68 25.23
CA LEU A 849 -8.46 66.85 26.09
C LEU A 849 -8.72 68.10 25.26
N ALA A 850 -10.01 68.35 24.97
CA ALA A 850 -10.47 69.46 24.12
C ALA A 850 -9.73 69.52 22.77
N ASP A 851 -9.34 70.69 22.28
CA ASP A 851 -8.50 70.87 21.08
C ASP A 851 -6.99 70.91 21.40
N PHE A 852 -6.59 70.53 22.62
CA PHE A 852 -5.20 70.59 23.10
C PHE A 852 -4.44 69.26 22.91
N ALA A 853 -4.98 68.14 23.38
CA ALA A 853 -4.28 66.87 23.34
C ALA A 853 -5.23 65.68 23.17
N GLN A 854 -4.71 64.58 22.65
CA GLN A 854 -5.41 63.30 22.54
C GLN A 854 -4.52 62.19 23.10
N VAL A 855 -5.08 61.36 23.98
CA VAL A 855 -4.44 60.17 24.52
C VAL A 855 -5.25 58.96 24.10
N LYS A 856 -4.65 58.06 23.33
CA LYS A 856 -5.22 56.76 22.96
C LYS A 856 -4.45 55.67 23.68
N GLY A 857 -5.14 54.86 24.47
CA GLY A 857 -4.63 53.63 25.07
C GLY A 857 -5.31 52.42 24.46
N ASN A 858 -4.54 51.37 24.19
CA ASN A 858 -5.01 50.03 23.89
C ASN A 858 -4.38 49.08 24.91
N PHE A 859 -5.17 48.17 25.47
CA PHE A 859 -4.73 47.12 26.37
C PHE A 859 -5.36 45.81 25.91
N GLN A 860 -4.55 44.78 25.68
CA GLN A 860 -4.96 43.45 25.30
C GLN A 860 -4.35 42.44 26.25
N LEU A 861 -5.19 41.56 26.78
CA LEU A 861 -4.80 40.41 27.60
C LEU A 861 -5.41 39.17 26.97
N GLN A 862 -4.61 38.14 26.73
CA GLN A 862 -5.09 36.85 26.23
C GLN A 862 -4.34 35.73 26.95
N THR A 863 -5.07 34.71 27.40
CA THR A 863 -4.47 33.54 28.03
C THR A 863 -4.23 32.42 27.03
N ASP A 864 -3.40 31.46 27.44
CA ASP A 864 -3.30 30.14 26.81
C ASP A 864 -4.69 29.51 26.59
N GLY A 865 -4.86 28.84 25.44
CA GLY A 865 -6.09 28.16 25.04
C GLY A 865 -7.15 29.04 24.39
N PHE A 866 -6.91 30.35 24.21
CA PHE A 866 -7.84 31.22 23.47
C PHE A 866 -7.59 31.14 21.96
N GLY A 867 -8.67 31.20 21.18
CA GLY A 867 -8.62 31.14 19.72
C GLY A 867 -9.95 31.54 19.08
N ALA A 868 -9.99 31.53 17.76
CA ALA A 868 -11.23 31.75 17.01
C ALA A 868 -12.24 30.61 17.22
N LEU A 869 -13.53 30.85 16.93
CA LEU A 869 -14.56 29.80 17.01
C LEU A 869 -14.24 28.59 16.13
N SER A 870 -13.56 28.81 14.99
CA SER A 870 -13.13 27.77 14.05
C SER A 870 -11.74 27.20 14.34
N SER A 871 -11.08 27.57 15.43
CA SER A 871 -9.74 27.06 15.76
C SER A 871 -9.76 25.55 16.02
N THR A 872 -8.93 24.83 15.29
CA THR A 872 -8.62 23.40 15.53
C THR A 872 -7.79 23.24 16.81
N LEU A 873 -7.44 22.01 17.18
CA LEU A 873 -6.61 21.74 18.36
C LEU A 873 -5.21 22.39 18.23
N ASP A 874 -4.64 22.34 17.03
CA ASP A 874 -3.32 22.87 16.71
C ASP A 874 -3.30 24.39 16.51
N ASP A 875 -4.38 24.99 16.01
CA ASP A 875 -4.47 26.45 15.77
C ASP A 875 -4.54 27.29 17.06
N ARG A 876 -4.74 26.68 18.23
CA ARG A 876 -4.94 27.41 19.50
C ARG A 876 -3.61 27.91 20.05
N ASP A 877 -3.57 29.20 20.37
CA ASP A 877 -2.42 29.86 20.99
C ASP A 877 -2.06 29.16 22.32
N GLN A 878 -0.79 28.74 22.43
CA GLN A 878 -0.19 28.21 23.68
C GLN A 878 0.60 29.28 24.47
N ARG A 879 0.29 30.56 24.22
CA ARG A 879 1.03 31.68 24.80
C ARG A 879 0.08 32.64 25.49
N GLU A 880 0.56 33.21 26.58
CA GLU A 880 -0.07 34.36 27.20
C GLU A 880 0.39 35.63 26.48
N LEU A 881 -0.55 36.47 26.05
CA LEU A 881 -0.28 37.76 25.43
C LEU A 881 -0.71 38.88 26.38
N GLN A 882 0.22 39.79 26.65
CA GLN A 882 -0.05 41.01 27.38
C GLN A 882 0.52 42.19 26.60
N ASP A 883 -0.34 42.83 25.82
CA ASP A 883 0.01 43.95 24.96
C ASP A 883 -0.66 45.24 25.46
N TRP A 884 0.09 46.33 25.40
CA TRP A 884 -0.45 47.66 25.66
C TRP A 884 0.27 48.70 24.84
N ALA A 885 -0.49 49.69 24.36
CA ALA A 885 0.04 50.79 23.59
C ALA A 885 -0.62 52.10 24.03
N ILE A 886 0.19 53.14 24.23
CA ILE A 886 -0.30 54.47 24.58
C ILE A 886 0.27 55.46 23.56
N ASN A 887 -0.62 56.10 22.81
CA ASN A 887 -0.27 57.16 21.87
C ASN A 887 -0.79 58.49 22.41
N THR A 888 0.09 59.47 22.55
CA THR A 888 -0.26 60.82 22.99
C THR A 888 0.09 61.81 21.89
N GLN A 889 -0.90 62.54 21.42
CA GLN A 889 -0.74 63.64 20.48
C GLN A 889 -1.03 64.95 21.21
N VAL A 890 -0.13 65.92 21.10
CA VAL A 890 -0.26 67.24 21.74
C VAL A 890 -0.10 68.32 20.68
N SER A 891 -1.03 69.26 20.67
CA SER A 891 -1.03 70.43 19.79
C SER A 891 -0.31 71.58 20.49
N LEU A 892 1.01 71.68 20.32
CA LEU A 892 1.84 72.69 20.98
C LEU A 892 1.56 74.13 20.51
N ASP A 893 1.00 74.28 19.31
CA ASP A 893 0.53 75.56 18.75
C ASP A 893 -0.54 76.21 19.64
N LYS A 894 -1.29 75.41 20.42
CA LYS A 894 -2.32 75.90 21.34
C LYS A 894 -1.80 76.70 22.52
N PHE A 895 -0.49 76.67 22.79
CA PHE A 895 0.16 77.53 23.78
C PHE A 895 0.52 78.92 23.24
N ILE A 896 0.39 79.14 21.94
CA ILE A 896 0.68 80.41 21.30
C ILE A 896 -0.65 81.17 21.13
N PRO A 897 -0.75 82.43 21.60
CA PRO A 897 -1.94 83.24 21.39
C PRO A 897 -2.25 83.38 19.89
N GLU A 898 -3.51 83.21 19.51
CA GLU A 898 -4.00 83.59 18.16
C GLU A 898 -3.88 85.09 17.89
#